data_AF-A0A347VS79-F1
#
_entry.id   AF-A0A347VS79-F1
#
_cell.length_a   1.000
_cell.length_b   1.000
_cell.length_c   1.000
_cell.angle_alpha   90.00
_cell.angle_beta   90.00
_cell.angle_gamma   90.00
#
_symmetry.space_group_name_H-M   'P 1'
#
loop_
_entity.id
_entity.type
_entity.pdbx_description
1 polymer ?
#
loop_
_entity_poly.entity_id
_entity_poly.type
_entity_poly.pdbx_seq_one_letter_code
_entity_poly.pdbx_strand_id
1 'polypeptide(L)'
;MQNSWNQGYYTDLEVYDGYTHELSPLNIDLNLTIAGFDCDSSLEYTESKGTNHRKYRHFISKHYKDFSQDSIESSLKNKGDSIESNSQEDSKNSNNIKSKLGNLEDSTNLTPTHHPINENNIESKLGNSQDSHIKDSKNSNLSPTHRPSKENTLSPTHHPIIKNKKPNKIGSLKPYKYLELGFGKGTSLNVHAASSLATFIGNDFNPAQALYARTFGRASGADIKIYDDSFAELESRLDSTIGVDAPDFKKFDYIVLHGVFSWINKENQEIILRIIRKYLKLGGVVYNGYNCLPGWASKMPARHIFALYNQFAHDAPFDRITNCVTFFEKLLACEPMFSKLNPQNLDFLEQMKNLPNSQKSYIAHEYLNADWEIFYFSDMVKLLDKAKLSFLCSGKVIEHFEEFSITAEGVAFLNTIDNKIFREQLKDYFINRQFRVDLFARAMRRISIFEAREKLLNTKFMLTRLKSEFDFKADTARGVIDLMRDRYENLLEILASSAYQPKSLREIITLSRLTFPQAMSSIMVLIHQGMASVAQDVNAAILSQTRAYNAFLFKEQSMRLSSLYVASPVAACAVVMSESEQIFAKAYNELCERDATFASFLAENSGVENNLVELFSALESSVVASLESGVLDSNNRASLESNLDSIALDSIAFSPRLKIDSNNKETLISYLTQYVFAAFKPQDRKHVKNGQILESDSENLAEIKRLATQFIESKLTLYTALAIC
;
A
#
# COMPACT_ATOMS: atom_id res chain seq x y z
N MET A 1 -14.80 26.83 29.00
CA MET A 1 -14.57 25.38 28.98
C MET A 1 -13.47 25.14 27.94
N GLN A 2 -12.43 24.37 28.26
CA GLN A 2 -11.45 23.98 27.23
C GLN A 2 -12.13 22.97 26.31
N ASN A 3 -12.12 23.24 25.00
CA ASN A 3 -12.53 22.24 24.02
C ASN A 3 -11.47 21.14 24.05
N SER A 4 -11.86 19.94 24.47
CA SER A 4 -11.00 18.77 24.39
C SER A 4 -10.80 18.42 22.92
N TRP A 5 -9.57 18.31 22.46
CA TRP A 5 -9.22 18.13 21.04
C TRP A 5 -9.78 16.82 20.43
N ASN A 6 -10.22 15.88 21.27
CA ASN A 6 -10.88 14.63 20.88
C ASN A 6 -12.41 14.74 20.68
N GLN A 7 -13.01 15.93 20.82
CA GLN A 7 -14.46 16.11 20.63
C GLN A 7 -14.88 15.79 19.18
N GLY A 8 -15.50 14.62 19.01
CA GLY A 8 -16.04 14.16 17.73
C GLY A 8 -15.15 13.20 16.93
N TYR A 9 -14.02 12.73 17.48
CA TYR A 9 -13.17 11.74 16.80
C TYR A 9 -13.66 10.30 17.05
N TYR A 10 -14.15 9.62 16.01
CA TYR A 10 -14.71 8.27 16.10
C TYR A 10 -13.67 7.19 15.73
N THR A 11 -13.35 6.29 16.67
CA THR A 11 -12.19 5.36 16.54
C THR A 11 -12.53 3.92 16.19
N ASP A 12 -13.81 3.55 16.11
CA ASP A 12 -14.24 2.15 15.96
C ASP A 12 -14.23 1.71 14.49
N LEU A 13 -13.04 1.73 13.89
CA LEU A 13 -12.82 1.33 12.51
C LEU A 13 -12.22 -0.07 12.42
N GLU A 14 -12.99 -0.99 11.84
CA GLU A 14 -12.43 -1.98 10.92
C GLU A 14 -12.78 -1.53 9.50
N VAL A 15 -11.96 -0.63 8.94
CA VAL A 15 -12.01 -0.43 7.48
C VAL A 15 -11.40 -1.66 6.84
N TYR A 16 -12.21 -2.38 6.07
CA TYR A 16 -11.76 -3.45 5.18
C TYR A 16 -11.08 -2.82 3.95
N ASP A 17 -9.97 -2.13 4.17
CA ASP A 17 -9.18 -1.53 3.09
C ASP A 17 -7.77 -2.13 3.05
N GLY A 18 -7.16 -2.12 1.86
CA GLY A 18 -5.87 -2.74 1.57
C GLY A 18 -4.66 -2.07 2.23
N TYR A 19 -4.88 -1.06 3.09
CA TYR A 19 -3.84 -0.19 3.66
C TYR A 19 -2.75 -0.96 4.42
N THR A 20 -3.08 -2.11 5.02
CA THR A 20 -2.09 -2.97 5.69
C THR A 20 -1.00 -3.43 4.73
N HIS A 21 -1.32 -3.74 3.47
CA HIS A 21 -0.33 -4.05 2.44
C HIS A 21 0.44 -2.80 1.99
N GLU A 22 -0.26 -1.67 1.82
CA GLU A 22 0.35 -0.41 1.41
C GLU A 22 1.41 0.10 2.40
N LEU A 23 1.16 -0.07 3.69
CA LEU A 23 2.05 0.30 4.79
C LEU A 23 3.27 -0.63 4.97
N SER A 24 3.29 -1.80 4.33
CA SER A 24 4.40 -2.74 4.47
C SER A 24 5.69 -2.12 3.92
N PRO A 25 6.82 -2.14 4.67
CA PRO A 25 8.11 -1.68 4.19
C PRO A 25 8.58 -2.36 2.90
N LEU A 26 8.12 -3.58 2.59
CA LEU A 26 8.40 -4.22 1.29
C LEU A 26 7.70 -3.51 0.12
N ASN A 27 6.45 -3.08 0.32
CA ASN A 27 5.70 -2.37 -0.70
C ASN A 27 6.18 -0.92 -0.86
N ILE A 28 6.61 -0.28 0.24
CA ILE A 28 7.31 1.01 0.20
C ILE A 28 8.62 0.89 -0.59
N ASP A 29 9.49 -0.08 -0.25
CA ASP A 29 10.75 -0.32 -0.97
C ASP A 29 10.53 -0.69 -2.45
N LEU A 30 9.42 -1.35 -2.79
CA LEU A 30 9.01 -1.65 -4.17
C LEU A 30 8.69 -0.37 -4.96
N ASN A 31 7.77 0.47 -4.48
CA ASN A 31 7.41 1.73 -5.11
C ASN A 31 8.64 2.63 -5.33
N LEU A 32 9.52 2.70 -4.32
CA LEU A 32 10.76 3.48 -4.38
C LEU A 32 11.74 2.94 -5.41
N THR A 33 11.90 1.61 -5.50
CA THR A 33 12.77 0.98 -6.49
C THR A 33 12.27 1.24 -7.91
N ILE A 34 10.94 1.17 -8.14
CA ILE A 34 10.32 1.52 -9.44
C ILE A 34 10.57 2.98 -9.79
N ALA A 35 10.44 3.90 -8.82
CA ALA A 35 10.70 5.33 -8.97
C ALA A 35 12.20 5.73 -9.05
N GLY A 36 13.13 4.76 -9.00
CA GLY A 36 14.57 5.01 -9.11
C GLY A 36 15.22 5.53 -7.82
N PHE A 37 14.71 5.12 -6.66
CA PHE A 37 15.25 5.42 -5.33
C PHE A 37 15.60 4.14 -4.55
N ASP A 38 16.44 4.27 -3.51
CA ASP A 38 16.82 3.16 -2.64
C ASP A 38 16.96 3.60 -1.18
N CYS A 39 16.27 2.90 -0.27
CA CYS A 39 16.35 3.10 1.18
C CYS A 39 17.68 2.60 1.76
N ASP A 40 18.42 1.76 1.03
CA ASP A 40 19.60 1.11 1.57
C ASP A 40 20.80 2.08 1.68
N SER A 41 21.04 2.51 2.92
CA SER A 41 22.18 3.33 3.33
C SER A 41 23.46 2.53 3.58
N SER A 42 23.48 1.21 3.39
CA SER A 42 24.66 0.35 3.65
C SER A 42 25.84 0.56 2.71
N LEU A 43 25.70 1.42 1.68
CA LEU A 43 26.85 1.98 0.99
C LEU A 43 27.47 3.09 1.82
N GLU A 44 28.39 2.69 2.70
CA GLU A 44 29.51 3.56 3.05
C GLU A 44 30.10 4.13 1.76
N TYR A 45 30.23 5.45 1.70
CA TYR A 45 30.79 6.16 0.57
C TYR A 45 32.30 5.88 0.53
N THR A 46 32.68 4.76 -0.08
CA THR A 46 34.08 4.36 -0.25
C THR A 46 34.76 5.37 -1.18
N GLU A 47 35.41 6.37 -0.58
CA GLU A 47 36.27 7.30 -1.29
C GLU A 47 37.32 6.51 -2.08
N SER A 48 37.19 6.52 -3.41
CA SER A 48 38.22 6.00 -4.28
C SER A 48 39.44 6.91 -4.20
N LYS A 49 40.42 6.51 -3.38
CA LYS A 49 41.76 7.10 -3.34
C LYS A 49 42.43 6.94 -4.71
N GLY A 50 42.21 7.89 -5.61
CA GLY A 50 42.68 7.79 -7.00
C GLY A 50 42.43 9.03 -7.86
N THR A 51 43.24 10.08 -7.65
CA THR A 51 43.58 11.10 -8.68
C THR A 51 42.44 11.73 -9.51
N ASN A 52 41.79 12.78 -8.98
CA ASN A 52 41.63 14.09 -9.67
C ASN A 52 40.94 15.20 -8.83
N HIS A 53 41.18 15.23 -7.52
CA HIS A 53 40.56 16.17 -6.58
C HIS A 53 40.84 17.67 -6.82
N ARG A 54 41.69 18.02 -7.80
CA ARG A 54 42.02 19.42 -8.16
C ARG A 54 41.17 20.00 -9.30
N LYS A 55 40.44 19.19 -10.08
CA LYS A 55 39.54 19.68 -11.16
C LYS A 55 38.11 19.98 -10.66
N TYR A 56 37.59 19.23 -9.69
CA TYR A 56 36.22 19.42 -9.19
C TYR A 56 36.01 20.72 -8.40
N ARG A 57 37.01 21.16 -7.61
CA ARG A 57 36.92 22.46 -6.89
C ARG A 57 36.89 23.67 -7.84
N HIS A 58 37.56 23.60 -9.00
CA HIS A 58 37.52 24.68 -9.99
C HIS A 58 36.19 24.71 -10.77
N PHE A 59 35.54 23.56 -10.94
CA PHE A 59 34.20 23.46 -11.55
C PHE A 59 33.11 24.02 -10.62
N ILE A 60 33.09 23.58 -9.35
CA ILE A 60 32.09 24.06 -8.37
C ILE A 60 32.29 25.55 -8.04
N SER A 61 33.54 26.03 -7.94
CA SER A 61 33.81 27.47 -7.72
C SER A 61 33.39 28.38 -8.87
N LYS A 62 33.11 27.84 -10.07
CA LYS A 62 32.69 28.62 -11.25
C LYS A 62 31.19 28.50 -11.55
N HIS A 63 30.45 27.65 -10.84
CA HIS A 63 29.00 27.47 -11.02
C HIS A 63 28.17 27.68 -9.73
N TYR A 64 28.80 28.20 -8.66
CA TYR A 64 28.11 28.65 -7.44
C TYR A 64 28.12 30.17 -7.23
N LYS A 65 28.32 30.95 -8.31
CA LYS A 65 28.07 32.41 -8.33
C LYS A 65 26.88 32.84 -9.19
N ASP A 66 26.37 31.94 -10.04
CA ASP A 66 25.32 32.26 -11.02
C ASP A 66 23.93 31.79 -10.54
N PHE A 67 23.74 31.63 -9.22
CA PHE A 67 22.47 31.24 -8.58
C PHE A 67 22.11 32.13 -7.38
N SER A 68 22.35 33.45 -7.50
CA SER A 68 21.78 34.43 -6.57
C SER A 68 21.56 35.85 -7.13
N GLN A 69 21.53 36.06 -8.46
CA GLN A 69 21.32 37.42 -8.99
C GLN A 69 20.53 37.58 -10.31
N ASP A 70 20.07 36.50 -10.97
CA ASP A 70 19.34 36.59 -12.26
C ASP A 70 17.82 36.38 -12.19
N SER A 71 17.20 36.56 -11.01
CA SER A 71 15.74 36.42 -10.83
C SER A 71 14.98 37.76 -10.66
N ILE A 72 15.64 38.91 -10.90
CA ILE A 72 15.02 40.23 -10.73
C ILE A 72 15.03 41.09 -12.01
N GLU A 73 15.87 40.79 -13.02
CA GLU A 73 15.96 41.63 -14.24
C GLU A 73 15.20 41.09 -15.48
N SER A 74 14.63 39.88 -15.45
CA SER A 74 13.89 39.32 -16.60
C SER A 74 12.45 39.85 -16.78
N SER A 75 11.94 40.65 -15.82
CA SER A 75 10.60 41.26 -15.90
C SER A 75 10.56 42.70 -16.43
N LEU A 76 11.69 43.27 -16.88
CA LEU A 76 11.76 44.65 -17.37
C LEU A 76 12.31 44.83 -18.80
N LYS A 77 12.59 43.74 -19.54
CA LYS A 77 13.03 43.81 -20.94
C LYS A 77 12.08 43.07 -21.90
N ASN A 78 10.90 43.66 -22.08
CA ASN A 78 10.10 43.50 -23.31
C ASN A 78 9.10 44.66 -23.50
N LYS A 79 9.64 45.88 -23.51
CA LYS A 79 9.01 47.08 -24.09
C LYS A 79 10.10 48.08 -24.43
N GLY A 80 10.34 48.30 -25.73
CA GLY A 80 11.24 49.34 -26.21
C GLY A 80 12.30 48.85 -27.19
N ASP A 81 11.89 48.59 -28.43
CA ASP A 81 12.76 48.73 -29.61
C ASP A 81 12.02 49.63 -30.61
N SER A 82 12.26 50.94 -30.54
CA SER A 82 12.31 51.85 -31.69
C SER A 82 12.76 53.25 -31.26
N ILE A 83 13.61 53.86 -32.09
CA ILE A 83 14.07 55.26 -32.06
C ILE A 83 15.22 55.56 -31.08
N GLU A 84 16.44 55.28 -31.52
CA GLU A 84 17.56 56.21 -31.31
C GLU A 84 17.46 57.35 -32.35
N SER A 85 17.45 58.61 -31.91
CA SER A 85 18.33 59.67 -32.45
C SER A 85 18.10 61.01 -31.76
N ASN A 86 19.21 61.75 -31.64
CA ASN A 86 19.31 63.18 -31.37
C ASN A 86 18.98 63.70 -29.95
N SER A 87 20.10 63.92 -29.27
CA SER A 87 20.38 64.83 -28.17
C SER A 87 19.73 66.23 -28.20
N GLN A 88 19.53 66.72 -26.97
CA GLN A 88 19.66 68.11 -26.50
C GLN A 88 18.50 69.11 -26.65
N GLU A 89 18.50 70.01 -25.65
CA GLU A 89 17.80 71.29 -25.45
C GLU A 89 16.33 71.30 -24.96
N ASP A 90 16.24 71.82 -23.73
CA ASP A 90 15.38 72.92 -23.27
C ASP A 90 13.94 72.74 -22.78
N SER A 91 13.78 73.36 -21.61
CA SER A 91 12.53 73.66 -20.90
C SER A 91 11.52 74.48 -21.71
N LYS A 92 10.21 74.21 -21.51
CA LYS A 92 9.19 75.18 -21.02
C LYS A 92 7.75 74.64 -21.12
N ASN A 93 6.88 75.18 -20.27
CA ASN A 93 5.43 75.46 -20.45
C ASN A 93 4.49 74.32 -20.91
N SER A 94 3.52 73.84 -20.10
CA SER A 94 2.30 74.51 -19.54
C SER A 94 1.05 74.41 -20.44
N ASN A 95 -0.09 74.03 -19.83
CA ASN A 95 -1.48 74.26 -20.27
C ASN A 95 -1.93 73.45 -21.53
N ASN A 96 -3.13 72.88 -21.68
CA ASN A 96 -4.43 73.06 -21.05
C ASN A 96 -5.49 72.07 -21.63
N ILE A 97 -6.72 72.08 -21.07
CA ILE A 97 -8.02 71.65 -21.67
C ILE A 97 -8.21 70.11 -21.85
N LYS A 98 -9.11 69.40 -21.14
CA LYS A 98 -10.57 69.48 -20.87
C LYS A 98 -11.52 68.94 -21.99
N SER A 99 -12.39 68.02 -21.54
CA SER A 99 -13.84 67.89 -21.83
C SER A 99 -14.37 66.70 -22.67
N LYS A 100 -15.52 66.17 -22.17
CA LYS A 100 -16.50 65.16 -22.68
C LYS A 100 -16.23 63.70 -22.23
N LEU A 101 -16.96 63.05 -21.33
CA LEU A 101 -18.42 63.02 -20.99
C LEU A 101 -19.31 62.78 -22.23
N GLY A 102 -20.12 61.73 -22.34
CA GLY A 102 -20.36 60.57 -21.46
C GLY A 102 -21.57 59.72 -21.93
N ASN A 103 -21.85 58.61 -21.24
CA ASN A 103 -23.08 57.80 -21.14
C ASN A 103 -23.86 57.34 -22.40
N LEU A 104 -24.27 56.06 -22.39
CA LEU A 104 -25.69 55.63 -22.44
C LEU A 104 -25.85 54.14 -22.08
N GLU A 105 -26.93 53.81 -21.37
CA GLU A 105 -27.33 52.46 -20.91
C GLU A 105 -28.52 51.91 -21.73
N ASP A 106 -28.74 50.60 -21.59
CA ASP A 106 -30.00 49.82 -21.74
C ASP A 106 -30.88 49.89 -23.01
N SER A 107 -31.20 48.70 -23.58
CA SER A 107 -32.50 48.05 -23.30
C SER A 107 -32.77 46.72 -24.08
N THR A 108 -33.08 45.67 -23.30
CA THR A 108 -34.15 44.65 -23.48
C THR A 108 -34.35 43.77 -24.76
N ASN A 109 -34.40 42.45 -24.50
CA ASN A 109 -35.39 41.44 -24.95
C ASN A 109 -35.54 41.05 -26.45
N LEU A 110 -35.32 39.75 -26.76
CA LEU A 110 -36.37 38.75 -27.10
C LEU A 110 -35.79 37.40 -27.61
N THR A 111 -36.29 36.29 -27.08
CA THR A 111 -36.31 34.93 -27.66
C THR A 111 -37.77 34.60 -28.05
N PRO A 112 -38.17 33.45 -28.69
CA PRO A 112 -37.47 32.17 -28.88
C PRO A 112 -37.75 31.42 -30.25
N THR A 113 -37.44 30.11 -30.28
CA THR A 113 -38.01 28.98 -31.09
C THR A 113 -37.12 28.26 -32.13
N HIS A 114 -37.58 27.08 -32.57
CA HIS A 114 -36.82 25.84 -32.84
C HIS A 114 -37.01 25.25 -34.26
N HIS A 115 -36.01 24.47 -34.73
CA HIS A 115 -36.10 23.30 -35.65
C HIS A 115 -36.55 23.53 -37.13
N PRO A 116 -36.48 22.53 -38.05
CA PRO A 116 -35.88 21.17 -38.02
C PRO A 116 -35.07 20.70 -39.30
N ILE A 117 -34.28 19.61 -39.14
CA ILE A 117 -34.18 18.33 -39.94
C ILE A 117 -33.95 18.31 -41.50
N ASN A 118 -33.26 17.23 -41.95
CA ASN A 118 -33.18 16.56 -43.29
C ASN A 118 -31.98 16.89 -44.24
N GLU A 119 -31.41 15.97 -45.06
CA GLU A 119 -31.43 14.47 -45.13
C GLU A 119 -30.33 13.94 -46.10
N ASN A 120 -30.02 12.63 -46.03
CA ASN A 120 -29.57 11.71 -47.11
C ASN A 120 -28.19 11.75 -47.84
N ASN A 121 -27.53 10.58 -47.77
CA ASN A 121 -26.90 9.76 -48.83
C ASN A 121 -25.69 10.23 -49.67
N ILE A 122 -24.67 9.35 -49.77
CA ILE A 122 -24.37 8.55 -51.00
C ILE A 122 -23.37 7.42 -50.71
N GLU A 123 -23.48 6.32 -51.47
CA GLU A 123 -22.76 5.05 -51.31
C GLU A 123 -21.38 4.98 -52.00
N SER A 124 -20.53 4.07 -51.49
CA SER A 124 -19.65 3.13 -52.22
C SER A 124 -18.70 3.57 -53.36
N LYS A 125 -17.48 2.99 -53.34
CA LYS A 125 -17.02 2.07 -54.40
C LYS A 125 -15.74 1.31 -54.05
N LEU A 126 -15.67 0.05 -54.51
CA LEU A 126 -14.46 -0.80 -54.49
C LEU A 126 -13.53 -0.51 -55.67
N GLY A 127 -12.27 -0.95 -55.56
CA GLY A 127 -11.32 -1.03 -56.69
C GLY A 127 -10.12 -1.93 -56.38
N ASN A 128 -10.11 -3.15 -56.92
CA ASN A 128 -8.98 -4.10 -56.85
C ASN A 128 -7.85 -3.74 -57.83
N SER A 129 -6.62 -4.17 -57.53
CA SER A 129 -5.76 -4.87 -58.52
C SER A 129 -4.61 -5.63 -57.83
N GLN A 130 -4.14 -6.71 -58.47
CA GLN A 130 -3.15 -7.67 -57.96
C GLN A 130 -1.82 -7.63 -58.75
N ASP A 131 -0.86 -8.44 -58.30
CA ASP A 131 0.22 -9.08 -59.10
C ASP A 131 1.44 -8.22 -59.53
N SER A 132 2.69 -8.73 -59.61
CA SER A 132 3.27 -10.04 -59.23
C SER A 132 4.83 -10.07 -59.27
N HIS A 133 5.43 -11.20 -58.84
CA HIS A 133 6.72 -11.80 -59.26
C HIS A 133 8.13 -11.30 -58.81
N ILE A 134 8.67 -11.99 -57.78
CA ILE A 134 9.85 -12.91 -57.78
C ILE A 134 11.02 -12.65 -58.77
N LYS A 135 12.28 -12.49 -58.26
CA LYS A 135 13.45 -13.40 -58.53
C LYS A 135 14.77 -13.02 -57.82
N ASP A 136 15.55 -14.06 -57.47
CA ASP A 136 16.93 -14.02 -56.94
C ASP A 136 18.01 -13.61 -57.98
N SER A 137 19.17 -13.18 -57.48
CA SER A 137 20.48 -13.58 -58.05
C SER A 137 21.63 -13.48 -57.03
N LYS A 138 22.69 -14.28 -57.22
CA LYS A 138 23.89 -14.40 -56.36
C LYS A 138 25.17 -14.01 -57.13
N ASN A 139 26.20 -13.56 -56.37
CA ASN A 139 27.64 -13.56 -56.68
C ASN A 139 28.13 -12.79 -57.94
N SER A 140 29.19 -11.97 -57.85
CA SER A 140 30.55 -12.49 -57.62
C SER A 140 31.62 -11.38 -57.41
N ASN A 141 32.79 -11.82 -56.94
CA ASN A 141 33.97 -11.05 -56.52
C ASN A 141 34.56 -10.08 -57.56
N LEU A 142 35.28 -9.05 -57.06
CA LEU A 142 36.61 -8.65 -57.57
C LEU A 142 37.40 -7.83 -56.52
N SER A 143 38.66 -8.20 -56.31
CA SER A 143 39.73 -7.47 -55.58
C SER A 143 40.97 -7.46 -56.50
N PRO A 144 41.95 -6.54 -56.41
CA PRO A 144 42.87 -6.34 -55.26
C PRO A 144 43.07 -4.81 -54.95
N THR A 145 44.09 -4.22 -54.30
CA THR A 145 45.47 -4.58 -53.86
C THR A 145 45.89 -3.92 -52.52
N HIS A 146 46.91 -4.54 -51.90
CA HIS A 146 47.95 -3.95 -51.03
C HIS A 146 47.64 -3.45 -49.59
N ARG A 147 48.67 -3.67 -48.75
CA ARG A 147 48.80 -3.58 -47.28
C ARG A 147 50.06 -2.73 -46.98
N PRO A 148 50.48 -2.48 -45.72
CA PRO A 148 49.71 -2.26 -44.48
C PRO A 148 50.25 -1.05 -43.64
N SER A 149 49.53 -0.58 -42.61
CA SER A 149 50.19 0.01 -41.43
C SER A 149 49.35 0.02 -40.14
N LYS A 150 49.93 -0.61 -39.11
CA LYS A 150 49.79 -0.36 -37.66
C LYS A 150 48.39 -0.45 -37.02
N GLU A 151 48.16 -1.62 -36.42
CA GLU A 151 47.33 -1.78 -35.23
C GLU A 151 47.81 -0.83 -34.11
N ASN A 152 46.84 -0.26 -33.38
CA ASN A 152 47.08 0.28 -32.04
C ASN A 152 46.08 -0.41 -31.12
N THR A 153 46.58 -1.32 -30.28
CA THR A 153 45.78 -2.10 -29.33
C THR A 153 45.26 -1.20 -28.21
N LEU A 154 43.95 -0.94 -28.19
CA LEU A 154 43.29 -0.38 -27.02
C LEU A 154 43.18 -1.46 -25.94
N SER A 155 43.94 -1.27 -24.86
CA SER A 155 43.89 -2.11 -23.65
C SER A 155 42.49 -2.18 -23.06
N PRO A 156 42.04 -3.33 -22.53
CA PRO A 156 40.71 -3.45 -21.92
C PRO A 156 40.64 -2.58 -20.66
N THR A 157 39.83 -1.51 -20.74
CA THR A 157 39.52 -0.66 -19.59
C THR A 157 38.94 -1.53 -18.47
N HIS A 158 39.64 -1.55 -17.33
CA HIS A 158 39.20 -2.29 -16.15
C HIS A 158 37.86 -1.72 -15.64
N HIS A 159 36.76 -2.35 -16.04
CA HIS A 159 35.53 -2.27 -15.25
C HIS A 159 35.84 -2.90 -13.88
N PRO A 160 35.58 -2.19 -12.76
CA PRO A 160 35.77 -2.78 -11.45
C PRO A 160 34.78 -3.93 -11.28
N ILE A 161 35.30 -5.17 -11.28
CA ILE A 161 34.53 -6.36 -10.93
C ILE A 161 34.14 -6.19 -9.45
N ILE A 162 32.87 -5.88 -9.21
CA ILE A 162 32.28 -5.82 -7.86
C ILE A 162 32.20 -7.27 -7.35
N LYS A 163 33.29 -7.75 -6.74
CA LYS A 163 33.32 -9.07 -6.10
C LYS A 163 32.37 -9.06 -4.90
N ASN A 164 31.45 -10.04 -4.88
CA ASN A 164 30.59 -10.40 -3.75
C ASN A 164 29.85 -9.25 -3.04
N LYS A 165 28.96 -8.54 -3.76
CA LYS A 165 27.80 -7.94 -3.09
C LYS A 165 26.70 -8.99 -2.92
N LYS A 166 26.06 -9.01 -1.75
CA LYS A 166 24.79 -9.73 -1.50
C LYS A 166 23.79 -9.38 -2.60
N PRO A 167 22.84 -10.26 -2.96
CA PRO A 167 21.83 -9.95 -3.97
C PRO A 167 21.09 -8.67 -3.60
N ASN A 168 21.27 -7.61 -4.40
CA ASN A 168 20.48 -6.41 -4.31
C ASN A 168 19.06 -6.79 -4.76
N LYS A 169 18.13 -6.86 -3.81
CA LYS A 169 16.72 -7.17 -4.01
C LYS A 169 15.89 -6.51 -2.91
N ILE A 170 14.58 -6.39 -3.10
CA ILE A 170 13.64 -6.10 -2.03
C ILE A 170 13.41 -7.40 -1.23
N GLY A 171 13.13 -7.29 0.07
CA GLY A 171 12.89 -8.46 0.93
C GLY A 171 14.15 -9.15 1.47
N SER A 172 15.34 -8.58 1.32
CA SER A 172 16.52 -9.05 2.08
C SER A 172 16.41 -8.64 3.55
N LEU A 173 16.71 -9.57 4.47
CA LEU A 173 16.70 -9.30 5.91
C LEU A 173 17.68 -8.17 6.29
N LYS A 174 17.14 -7.10 6.85
CA LYS A 174 17.86 -5.94 7.41
C LYS A 174 17.09 -5.45 8.65
N PRO A 175 17.77 -5.12 9.78
CA PRO A 175 17.13 -4.42 10.87
C PRO A 175 16.78 -2.99 10.44
N TYR A 176 15.59 -2.54 10.80
CA TYR A 176 15.14 -1.16 10.59
C TYR A 176 14.30 -0.68 11.78
N LYS A 177 13.99 0.61 11.82
CA LYS A 177 13.08 1.21 12.80
C LYS A 177 11.89 1.86 12.12
N TYR A 178 10.70 1.59 12.66
CA TYR A 178 9.42 2.00 12.09
C TYR A 178 8.57 2.70 13.15
N LEU A 179 7.92 3.80 12.77
CA LEU A 179 6.98 4.56 13.60
C LEU A 179 5.61 4.66 12.91
N GLU A 180 4.55 4.21 13.57
CA GLU A 180 3.15 4.38 13.12
C GLU A 180 2.43 5.44 13.96
N LEU A 181 2.04 6.53 13.32
CA LEU A 181 1.31 7.63 13.96
C LEU A 181 -0.20 7.43 13.73
N GLY A 182 -0.98 7.32 14.81
CA GLY A 182 -2.43 7.09 14.75
C GLY A 182 -2.79 5.67 14.27
N PHE A 183 -2.28 4.65 14.95
CA PHE A 183 -2.40 3.25 14.50
C PHE A 183 -3.81 2.63 14.58
N GLY A 184 -4.81 3.32 15.14
CA GLY A 184 -6.17 2.79 15.30
C GLY A 184 -6.18 1.49 16.12
N LYS A 185 -6.79 0.41 15.63
CA LYS A 185 -6.74 -0.93 16.27
C LYS A 185 -5.33 -1.55 16.33
N GLY A 186 -4.34 -0.97 15.64
CA GLY A 186 -2.95 -1.43 15.66
C GLY A 186 -2.71 -2.71 14.85
N THR A 187 -3.60 -3.03 13.90
CA THR A 187 -3.51 -4.24 13.08
C THR A 187 -2.28 -4.23 12.17
N SER A 188 -2.09 -3.16 11.39
CA SER A 188 -0.89 -2.92 10.57
C SER A 188 0.38 -2.98 11.41
N LEU A 189 0.44 -2.16 12.46
CA LEU A 189 1.56 -2.10 13.40
C LEU A 189 1.96 -3.48 13.97
N ASN A 190 1.00 -4.25 14.49
CA ASN A 190 1.28 -5.56 15.08
C ASN A 190 1.63 -6.62 14.04
N VAL A 191 0.97 -6.64 12.88
CA VAL A 191 1.28 -7.61 11.83
C VAL A 191 2.67 -7.35 11.24
N HIS A 192 3.05 -6.10 11.00
CA HIS A 192 4.39 -5.76 10.52
C HIS A 192 5.47 -6.08 11.57
N ALA A 193 5.21 -5.80 12.85
CA ALA A 193 6.09 -6.21 13.95
C ALA A 193 6.25 -7.73 14.02
N ALA A 194 5.15 -8.48 13.99
CA ALA A 194 5.18 -9.94 14.04
C ALA A 194 5.85 -10.56 12.80
N SER A 195 5.76 -9.93 11.63
CA SER A 195 6.33 -10.46 10.38
C SER A 195 7.70 -9.91 9.99
N SER A 196 8.34 -9.06 10.81
CA SER A 196 9.62 -8.41 10.45
C SER A 196 10.68 -8.43 11.54
N LEU A 197 11.96 -8.41 11.16
CA LEU A 197 13.08 -8.22 12.07
C LEU A 197 13.39 -6.72 12.24
N ALA A 198 12.58 -6.01 13.02
CA ALA A 198 12.71 -4.56 13.20
C ALA A 198 12.14 -4.06 14.54
N THR A 199 12.52 -2.85 14.94
CA THR A 199 11.94 -2.15 16.09
C THR A 199 10.74 -1.30 15.66
N PHE A 200 9.57 -1.59 16.21
CA PHE A 200 8.33 -0.87 15.95
C PHE A 200 7.94 0.02 17.12
N ILE A 201 7.53 1.24 16.82
CA ILE A 201 6.89 2.15 17.78
C ILE A 201 5.57 2.62 17.17
N GLY A 202 4.54 2.80 17.98
CA GLY A 202 3.33 3.48 17.54
C GLY A 202 2.63 4.22 18.66
N ASN A 203 1.89 5.28 18.30
CA ASN A 203 0.96 5.96 19.19
C ASN A 203 -0.46 6.01 18.61
N ASP A 204 -1.45 5.87 19.48
CA ASP A 204 -2.84 6.22 19.23
C ASP A 204 -3.42 6.69 20.56
N PHE A 205 -4.06 7.86 20.58
CA PHE A 205 -4.50 8.47 21.85
C PHE A 205 -5.66 7.72 22.52
N ASN A 206 -6.31 6.76 21.83
CA ASN A 206 -7.38 6.00 22.43
C ASN A 206 -6.80 4.86 23.31
N PRO A 207 -7.00 4.89 24.64
CA PRO A 207 -6.43 3.89 25.54
C PRO A 207 -7.02 2.49 25.35
N ALA A 208 -8.25 2.35 24.85
CA ALA A 208 -8.84 1.06 24.52
C ALA A 208 -8.14 0.44 23.30
N GLN A 209 -7.82 1.26 22.30
CA GLN A 209 -7.07 0.84 21.12
C GLN A 209 -5.63 0.45 21.46
N ALA A 210 -4.93 1.27 22.24
CA ALA A 210 -3.59 0.95 22.72
C ALA A 210 -3.57 -0.32 23.60
N LEU A 211 -4.59 -0.52 24.47
CA LEU A 211 -4.73 -1.73 25.27
C LEU A 211 -4.95 -2.98 24.39
N TYR A 212 -5.82 -2.89 23.38
CA TYR A 212 -6.06 -3.98 22.42
C TYR A 212 -4.80 -4.30 21.63
N ALA A 213 -4.13 -3.31 21.04
CA ALA A 213 -2.90 -3.50 20.28
C ALA A 213 -1.76 -4.08 21.14
N ARG A 214 -1.69 -3.75 22.45
CA ARG A 214 -0.72 -4.31 23.41
C ARG A 214 -0.89 -5.81 23.66
N THR A 215 -2.06 -6.43 23.44
CA THR A 215 -2.22 -7.89 23.64
C THR A 215 -1.49 -8.66 22.54
N PHE A 216 -1.68 -8.28 21.28
CA PHE A 216 -0.99 -8.86 20.13
C PHE A 216 0.53 -8.61 20.17
N GLY A 217 0.96 -7.41 20.56
CA GLY A 217 2.39 -7.11 20.70
C GLY A 217 3.07 -8.04 21.71
N ARG A 218 2.46 -8.21 22.90
CA ARG A 218 2.92 -9.15 23.93
C ARG A 218 2.88 -10.61 23.46
N ALA A 219 1.82 -11.01 22.76
CA ALA A 219 1.66 -12.38 22.28
C ALA A 219 2.70 -12.76 21.21
N SER A 220 3.02 -11.83 20.29
CA SER A 220 4.05 -12.04 19.26
C SER A 220 5.47 -12.14 19.84
N GLY A 221 5.77 -11.38 20.91
CA GLY A 221 7.12 -11.22 21.41
C GLY A 221 8.05 -10.36 20.54
N ALA A 222 7.51 -9.68 19.51
CA ALA A 222 8.27 -8.77 18.65
C ALA A 222 8.78 -7.53 19.42
N ASP A 223 9.80 -6.84 18.89
CA ASP A 223 10.28 -5.56 19.45
C ASP A 223 9.33 -4.42 19.06
N ILE A 224 8.22 -4.33 19.79
CA ILE A 224 7.15 -3.36 19.57
C ILE A 224 6.83 -2.56 20.84
N LYS A 225 6.69 -1.23 20.69
CA LYS A 225 6.31 -0.30 21.77
C LYS A 225 5.05 0.47 21.37
N ILE A 226 4.00 0.30 22.16
CA ILE A 226 2.66 0.83 21.86
C ILE A 226 2.28 1.80 22.96
N TYR A 227 2.00 3.05 22.58
CA TYR A 227 1.67 4.13 23.50
C TYR A 227 0.25 4.65 23.25
N ASP A 228 -0.44 4.98 24.35
CA ASP A 228 -1.70 5.72 24.40
C ASP A 228 -1.49 7.25 24.34
N ASP A 229 -0.31 7.69 23.93
CA ASP A 229 0.10 9.09 23.85
C ASP A 229 -0.66 9.86 22.77
N SER A 230 -1.06 11.10 23.06
CA SER A 230 -1.25 12.12 22.02
C SER A 230 0.06 12.41 21.27
N PHE A 231 0.01 13.07 20.12
CA PHE A 231 1.23 13.39 19.37
C PHE A 231 2.20 14.28 20.18
N ALA A 232 1.71 15.17 21.04
CA ALA A 232 2.55 16.02 21.89
C ALA A 232 3.25 15.22 23.02
N GLU A 233 2.55 14.26 23.60
CA GLU A 233 3.13 13.33 24.59
C GLU A 233 4.14 12.40 23.94
N LEU A 234 3.87 11.91 22.72
CA LEU A 234 4.83 11.15 21.94
C LEU A 234 6.08 11.98 21.60
N GLU A 235 5.94 13.24 21.15
CA GLU A 235 7.09 14.13 20.91
C GLU A 235 7.97 14.23 22.17
N SER A 236 7.34 14.46 23.33
CA SER A 236 8.02 14.53 24.64
C SER A 236 8.67 13.19 25.06
N ARG A 237 8.04 12.06 24.72
CA ARG A 237 8.59 10.71 24.97
C ARG A 237 9.77 10.42 24.06
N LEU A 238 9.74 10.79 22.79
CA LEU A 238 10.86 10.62 21.86
C LEU A 238 12.03 11.54 22.25
N ASP A 239 11.74 12.79 22.64
CA ASP A 239 12.73 13.74 23.17
C ASP A 239 13.48 13.19 24.40
N SER A 240 12.80 12.44 25.28
CA SER A 240 13.41 11.83 26.47
C SER A 240 14.02 10.44 26.26
N THR A 241 13.52 9.62 25.33
CA THR A 241 13.98 8.23 25.14
C THR A 241 14.95 8.03 23.98
N ILE A 242 14.81 8.79 22.90
CA ILE A 242 15.74 8.79 21.76
C ILE A 242 16.77 9.91 21.94
N GLY A 243 16.30 11.11 22.28
CA GLY A 243 17.07 12.35 22.38
C GLY A 243 16.94 13.20 21.11
N VAL A 244 16.78 14.52 21.28
CA VAL A 244 16.59 15.46 20.15
C VAL A 244 17.76 15.43 19.17
N ASP A 245 19.00 15.43 19.69
CA ASP A 245 20.24 15.36 18.91
C ASP A 245 20.75 13.92 18.72
N ALA A 246 19.85 12.94 18.73
CA ALA A 246 20.25 11.55 18.60
C ALA A 246 20.99 11.27 17.27
N PRO A 247 22.01 10.41 17.27
CA PRO A 247 22.65 9.94 16.04
C PRO A 247 21.65 9.14 15.20
N ASP A 248 21.81 9.21 13.88
CA ASP A 248 20.81 8.72 12.92
C ASP A 248 20.48 7.21 13.03
N PHE A 249 21.37 6.38 13.56
CA PHE A 249 21.06 4.96 13.83
C PHE A 249 20.02 4.74 14.95
N LYS A 250 19.74 5.76 15.77
CA LYS A 250 18.67 5.70 16.77
C LYS A 250 17.29 6.05 16.19
N LYS A 251 17.25 6.80 15.08
CA LYS A 251 16.06 7.36 14.41
C LYS A 251 15.31 6.33 13.54
N PHE A 252 14.15 6.72 13.03
CA PHE A 252 13.29 5.86 12.21
C PHE A 252 13.72 5.87 10.74
N ASP A 253 13.77 4.67 10.14
CA ASP A 253 13.91 4.47 8.69
C ASP A 253 12.57 4.73 7.99
N TYR A 254 11.45 4.39 8.65
CA TYR A 254 10.09 4.62 8.16
C TYR A 254 9.26 5.34 9.23
N ILE A 255 8.58 6.43 8.87
CA ILE A 255 7.49 7.02 9.65
C ILE A 255 6.24 6.97 8.79
N VAL A 256 5.17 6.36 9.28
CA VAL A 256 3.94 6.19 8.50
C VAL A 256 2.75 6.79 9.22
N LEU A 257 1.83 7.30 8.42
CA LEU A 257 0.53 7.81 8.84
C LEU A 257 -0.46 7.58 7.71
N HIS A 258 -1.54 6.84 7.98
CA HIS A 258 -2.56 6.49 6.99
C HIS A 258 -3.92 7.01 7.48
N GLY A 259 -4.52 7.96 6.76
CA GLY A 259 -5.81 8.51 7.16
C GLY A 259 -5.75 9.27 8.49
N VAL A 260 -4.67 10.03 8.72
CA VAL A 260 -4.50 10.86 9.93
C VAL A 260 -4.43 12.35 9.58
N PHE A 261 -3.58 12.74 8.62
CA PHE A 261 -3.22 14.14 8.40
C PHE A 261 -4.41 15.05 8.02
N SER A 262 -5.42 14.49 7.36
CA SER A 262 -6.66 15.20 7.02
C SER A 262 -7.67 15.34 8.17
N TRP A 263 -7.48 14.66 9.30
CA TRP A 263 -8.46 14.57 10.40
C TRP A 263 -8.01 15.23 11.69
N ILE A 264 -6.97 16.04 11.61
CA ILE A 264 -6.31 16.67 12.75
C ILE A 264 -6.18 18.17 12.52
N ASN A 265 -6.30 18.92 13.61
CA ASN A 265 -6.06 20.36 13.59
C ASN A 265 -4.59 20.71 13.30
N LYS A 266 -4.37 21.99 12.97
CA LYS A 266 -3.06 22.51 12.56
C LYS A 266 -1.98 22.37 13.62
N GLU A 267 -2.34 22.43 14.90
CA GLU A 267 -1.40 22.21 16.01
C GLU A 267 -0.84 20.77 15.99
N ASN A 268 -1.70 19.77 15.80
CA ASN A 268 -1.29 18.37 15.65
C ASN A 268 -0.51 18.12 14.34
N GLN A 269 -0.88 18.77 13.23
CA GLN A 269 -0.07 18.73 11.99
C GLN A 269 1.35 19.26 12.24
N GLU A 270 1.49 20.38 12.96
CA GLU A 270 2.78 20.96 13.32
C GLU A 270 3.59 20.06 14.27
N ILE A 271 2.95 19.41 15.25
CA ILE A 271 3.60 18.40 16.10
C ILE A 271 4.14 17.24 15.25
N ILE A 272 3.32 16.67 14.34
CA ILE A 272 3.76 15.59 13.44
C ILE A 272 4.94 16.03 12.56
N LEU A 273 4.89 17.24 12.00
CA LEU A 273 6.01 17.80 11.23
C LEU A 273 7.29 17.92 12.07
N ARG A 274 7.21 18.28 13.35
CA ARG A 274 8.37 18.31 14.26
C ARG A 274 8.90 16.90 14.59
N ILE A 275 8.02 15.94 14.86
CA ILE A 275 8.39 14.53 15.07
C ILE A 275 9.15 14.00 13.85
N ILE A 276 8.60 14.17 12.65
CA ILE A 276 9.26 13.81 11.38
C ILE A 276 10.61 14.54 11.23
N ARG A 277 10.64 15.84 11.48
CA ARG A 277 11.86 16.68 11.37
C ARG A 277 13.00 16.15 12.27
N LYS A 278 12.69 15.84 13.53
CA LYS A 278 13.63 15.34 14.55
C LYS A 278 14.02 13.88 14.32
N TYR A 279 13.03 13.00 14.13
CA TYR A 279 13.17 11.55 14.32
C TYR A 279 13.17 10.71 13.04
N LEU A 280 12.98 11.32 11.86
CA LEU A 280 13.29 10.63 10.60
C LEU A 280 14.82 10.62 10.39
N LYS A 281 15.36 9.47 9.98
CA LYS A 281 16.75 9.29 9.55
C LYS A 281 17.03 10.01 8.21
N LEU A 282 18.28 10.35 7.90
CA LEU A 282 18.68 10.71 6.53
C LEU A 282 18.53 9.50 5.59
N GLY A 283 17.85 9.67 4.47
CA GLY A 283 17.39 8.57 3.62
C GLY A 283 16.17 7.81 4.17
N GLY A 284 15.63 8.20 5.33
CA GLY A 284 14.37 7.67 5.84
C GLY A 284 13.16 8.20 5.05
N VAL A 285 12.09 7.40 5.06
CA VAL A 285 10.88 7.61 4.26
C VAL A 285 9.68 7.93 5.15
N VAL A 286 8.86 8.87 4.71
CA VAL A 286 7.52 9.13 5.22
C VAL A 286 6.48 8.61 4.24
N TYR A 287 5.62 7.71 4.70
CA TYR A 287 4.36 7.36 4.03
C TYR A 287 3.26 8.28 4.58
N ASN A 288 2.53 8.97 3.70
CA ASN A 288 1.37 9.78 4.10
C ASN A 288 0.13 9.43 3.25
N GLY A 289 -0.91 8.89 3.87
CA GLY A 289 -2.23 8.68 3.28
C GLY A 289 -3.20 9.77 3.71
N TYR A 290 -3.77 10.53 2.76
CA TYR A 290 -4.58 11.72 3.05
C TYR A 290 -5.67 12.01 2.00
N ASN A 291 -6.73 12.68 2.43
CA ASN A 291 -7.84 13.13 1.59
C ASN A 291 -7.42 14.37 0.77
N CYS A 292 -7.80 14.41 -0.50
CA CYS A 292 -7.30 15.40 -1.45
C CYS A 292 -8.33 15.89 -2.49
N LEU A 293 -7.97 17.00 -3.14
CA LEU A 293 -8.73 17.60 -4.24
C LEU A 293 -8.12 17.19 -5.60
N PRO A 294 -8.93 17.06 -6.66
CA PRO A 294 -10.32 17.52 -6.78
C PRO A 294 -11.41 16.54 -6.34
N GLY A 295 -11.11 15.25 -6.11
CA GLY A 295 -12.13 14.21 -5.94
C GLY A 295 -13.09 14.41 -4.77
N TRP A 296 -12.67 15.16 -3.74
CA TRP A 296 -13.55 15.57 -2.63
C TRP A 296 -14.45 16.76 -2.90
N ALA A 297 -14.13 17.63 -3.87
CA ALA A 297 -14.77 18.94 -4.04
C ALA A 297 -16.30 18.85 -4.11
N SER A 298 -16.79 17.81 -4.79
CA SER A 298 -18.20 17.54 -5.01
C SER A 298 -18.98 17.10 -3.76
N LYS A 299 -18.29 16.56 -2.75
CA LYS A 299 -18.83 16.05 -1.48
C LYS A 299 -18.66 17.05 -0.32
N MET A 300 -17.78 18.05 -0.46
CA MET A 300 -17.50 19.05 0.58
C MET A 300 -18.76 19.76 1.14
N PRO A 301 -19.76 20.17 0.31
CA PRO A 301 -20.94 20.85 0.85
C PRO A 301 -21.82 19.93 1.71
N ALA A 302 -22.00 18.66 1.32
CA ALA A 302 -22.72 17.68 2.12
C ALA A 302 -22.01 17.45 3.47
N ARG A 303 -20.68 17.30 3.45
CA ARG A 303 -19.87 17.19 4.66
C ARG A 303 -19.99 18.42 5.58
N HIS A 304 -20.06 19.62 5.02
CA HIS A 304 -20.29 20.83 5.82
C HIS A 304 -21.67 20.82 6.50
N ILE A 305 -22.72 20.39 5.78
CA ILE A 305 -24.06 20.20 6.36
C ILE A 305 -24.03 19.17 7.50
N PHE A 306 -23.28 18.08 7.35
CA PHE A 306 -23.15 17.04 8.38
C PHE A 306 -22.42 17.54 9.64
N ALA A 307 -21.37 18.37 9.47
CA ALA A 307 -20.69 19.03 10.58
C ALA A 307 -21.63 19.99 11.34
N LEU A 308 -22.41 20.81 10.62
CA LEU A 308 -23.42 21.69 11.22
C LEU A 308 -24.51 20.88 11.94
N TYR A 309 -24.96 19.76 11.35
CA TYR A 309 -25.92 18.87 12.00
C TYR A 309 -25.35 18.29 13.31
N ASN A 310 -24.10 17.79 13.31
CA ASN A 310 -23.43 17.30 14.51
C ASN A 310 -23.29 18.37 15.62
N GLN A 311 -23.10 19.64 15.22
CA GLN A 311 -22.97 20.78 16.14
C GLN A 311 -24.31 21.22 16.75
N PHE A 312 -25.39 21.23 15.97
CA PHE A 312 -26.68 21.84 16.37
C PHE A 312 -27.79 20.84 16.70
N ALA A 313 -27.66 19.56 16.32
CA ALA A 313 -28.63 18.54 16.68
C ALA A 313 -28.45 18.05 18.12
N HIS A 314 -29.58 17.81 18.80
CA HIS A 314 -29.63 17.30 20.18
C HIS A 314 -29.83 15.78 20.25
N ASP A 315 -29.49 15.05 19.17
CA ASP A 315 -29.65 13.60 19.08
C ASP A 315 -28.78 12.85 20.09
N ALA A 316 -29.29 11.69 20.53
CA ALA A 316 -28.49 10.67 21.19
C ALA A 316 -27.27 10.30 20.31
N PRO A 317 -26.06 10.12 20.89
CA PRO A 317 -24.83 9.89 20.10
C PRO A 317 -24.89 8.70 19.14
N PHE A 318 -25.67 7.66 19.47
CA PHE A 318 -25.79 6.44 18.67
C PHE A 318 -26.63 6.63 17.40
N ASP A 319 -27.75 7.37 17.48
CA ASP A 319 -28.66 7.57 16.36
C ASP A 319 -28.22 8.71 15.42
N ARG A 320 -27.33 9.58 15.90
CA ARG A 320 -26.92 10.83 15.24
C ARG A 320 -26.51 10.67 13.77
N ILE A 321 -25.79 9.60 13.41
CA ILE A 321 -25.38 9.32 12.03
C ILE A 321 -26.61 9.05 11.16
N THR A 322 -27.48 8.15 11.61
CA THR A 322 -28.72 7.77 10.91
C THR A 322 -29.65 8.98 10.77
N ASN A 323 -29.79 9.78 11.84
CA ASN A 323 -30.60 11.00 11.85
C ASN A 323 -30.03 12.07 10.91
N CYS A 324 -28.69 12.24 10.86
CA CYS A 324 -28.02 13.15 9.93
C CYS A 324 -28.24 12.76 8.46
N VAL A 325 -28.10 11.47 8.13
CA VAL A 325 -28.37 10.95 6.77
C VAL A 325 -29.85 11.12 6.40
N THR A 326 -30.78 10.82 7.32
CA THR A 326 -32.23 11.04 7.12
C THR A 326 -32.59 12.53 7.00
N PHE A 327 -31.89 13.42 7.72
CA PHE A 327 -32.06 14.86 7.58
C PHE A 327 -31.58 15.35 6.22
N PHE A 328 -30.43 14.87 5.75
CA PHE A 328 -29.90 15.20 4.43
C PHE A 328 -30.82 14.69 3.31
N GLU A 329 -31.36 13.47 3.43
CA GLU A 329 -32.38 12.96 2.52
C GLU A 329 -33.60 13.89 2.43
N LYS A 330 -34.15 14.32 3.57
CA LYS A 330 -35.27 15.27 3.61
C LYS A 330 -34.90 16.62 2.98
N LEU A 331 -33.68 17.11 3.19
CA LEU A 331 -33.19 18.34 2.57
C LEU A 331 -33.10 18.21 1.05
N LEU A 332 -32.53 17.11 0.51
CA LEU A 332 -32.44 16.90 -0.94
C LEU A 332 -33.82 16.71 -1.58
N ALA A 333 -34.77 16.08 -0.87
CA ALA A 333 -36.16 15.91 -1.30
C ALA A 333 -36.96 17.23 -1.40
N CYS A 334 -36.50 18.30 -0.74
CA CYS A 334 -37.03 19.66 -0.94
C CYS A 334 -36.53 20.33 -2.23
N GLU A 335 -35.83 19.61 -3.11
CA GLU A 335 -35.29 20.09 -4.38
C GLU A 335 -34.46 21.40 -4.35
N PRO A 336 -33.57 21.63 -3.36
CA PRO A 336 -32.76 22.83 -3.31
C PRO A 336 -31.89 22.95 -4.57
N MET A 337 -31.61 24.18 -5.02
CA MET A 337 -30.72 24.41 -6.18
C MET A 337 -29.34 23.73 -6.03
N PHE A 338 -28.90 23.53 -4.78
CA PHE A 338 -27.74 22.71 -4.44
C PHE A 338 -27.81 21.29 -5.04
N SER A 339 -28.91 20.55 -4.87
CA SER A 339 -29.04 19.18 -5.37
C SER A 339 -29.14 19.14 -6.90
N LYS A 340 -29.84 20.12 -7.49
CA LYS A 340 -29.98 20.25 -8.95
C LYS A 340 -28.65 20.53 -9.66
N LEU A 341 -27.76 21.29 -9.04
CA LEU A 341 -26.43 21.62 -9.58
C LEU A 341 -25.32 20.63 -9.17
N ASN A 342 -25.62 19.71 -8.23
CA ASN A 342 -24.65 18.74 -7.72
C ASN A 342 -25.31 17.35 -7.58
N PRO A 343 -25.75 16.73 -8.70
CA PRO A 343 -26.53 15.48 -8.68
C PRO A 343 -25.80 14.33 -7.98
N GLN A 344 -24.47 14.33 -7.97
CA GLN A 344 -23.65 13.34 -7.25
C GLN A 344 -23.92 13.26 -5.72
N ASN A 345 -24.62 14.23 -5.14
CA ASN A 345 -25.07 14.15 -3.74
C ASN A 345 -26.20 13.14 -3.52
N LEU A 346 -26.95 12.79 -4.58
CA LEU A 346 -27.94 11.71 -4.56
C LEU A 346 -27.23 10.36 -4.53
N ASP A 347 -26.26 10.14 -5.44
CA ASP A 347 -25.44 8.92 -5.45
C ASP A 347 -24.71 8.73 -4.09
N PHE A 348 -24.18 9.82 -3.53
CA PHE A 348 -23.55 9.82 -2.22
C PHE A 348 -24.55 9.49 -1.08
N LEU A 349 -25.78 10.01 -1.14
CA LEU A 349 -26.83 9.66 -0.19
C LEU A 349 -27.22 8.18 -0.28
N GLU A 350 -27.40 7.64 -1.49
CA GLU A 350 -27.69 6.22 -1.69
C GLU A 350 -26.55 5.32 -1.18
N GLN A 351 -25.30 5.69 -1.46
CA GLN A 351 -24.12 5.02 -0.89
C GLN A 351 -24.20 5.00 0.65
N MET A 352 -24.43 6.14 1.30
CA MET A 352 -24.55 6.21 2.76
C MET A 352 -25.70 5.37 3.33
N LYS A 353 -26.84 5.31 2.64
CA LYS A 353 -28.00 4.51 3.08
C LYS A 353 -27.77 3.01 2.94
N ASN A 354 -26.98 2.60 1.95
CA ASN A 354 -26.66 1.20 1.67
C ASN A 354 -25.43 0.67 2.46
N LEU A 355 -24.72 1.52 3.20
CA LEU A 355 -23.61 1.08 4.05
C LEU A 355 -24.11 0.18 5.20
N PRO A 356 -23.51 -1.02 5.40
CA PRO A 356 -23.81 -1.88 6.54
C PRO A 356 -23.69 -1.16 7.88
N ASN A 357 -24.45 -1.58 8.89
CA ASN A 357 -24.39 -1.00 10.23
C ASN A 357 -22.96 -1.04 10.84
N SER A 358 -22.17 -2.07 10.53
CA SER A 358 -20.75 -2.18 10.93
C SER A 358 -19.84 -1.11 10.31
N GLN A 359 -20.24 -0.50 9.20
CA GLN A 359 -19.51 0.57 8.51
C GLN A 359 -20.05 1.97 8.85
N LYS A 360 -21.08 2.10 9.70
CA LYS A 360 -21.57 3.43 10.13
C LYS A 360 -20.55 4.20 10.98
N SER A 361 -19.68 3.52 11.72
CA SER A 361 -18.55 4.14 12.41
C SER A 361 -17.58 4.86 11.46
N TYR A 362 -17.41 4.33 10.24
CA TYR A 362 -16.66 5.01 9.17
C TYR A 362 -17.39 6.28 8.72
N ILE A 363 -18.73 6.26 8.59
CA ILE A 363 -19.49 7.49 8.29
C ILE A 363 -19.29 8.55 9.38
N ALA A 364 -19.16 8.14 10.65
CA ALA A 364 -18.94 9.08 11.75
C ALA A 364 -17.53 9.70 11.73
N HIS A 365 -16.49 8.90 11.54
CA HIS A 365 -15.12 9.40 11.40
C HIS A 365 -15.01 10.29 10.15
N GLU A 366 -15.42 9.77 8.99
CA GLU A 366 -15.31 10.48 7.72
C GLU A 366 -16.19 11.75 7.67
N TYR A 367 -17.45 11.65 8.12
CA TYR A 367 -18.45 12.71 7.91
C TYR A 367 -18.85 13.55 9.13
N LEU A 368 -18.41 13.21 10.37
CA LEU A 368 -18.78 13.96 11.59
C LEU A 368 -17.60 14.52 12.40
N ASN A 369 -16.34 14.12 12.15
CA ASN A 369 -15.14 14.73 12.76
C ASN A 369 -15.19 16.28 12.66
N ALA A 370 -14.81 16.99 13.73
CA ALA A 370 -14.91 18.45 13.79
C ALA A 370 -13.82 19.17 12.98
N ASP A 371 -12.57 18.73 13.11
CA ASP A 371 -11.44 19.19 12.31
C ASP A 371 -11.28 18.30 11.07
N TRP A 372 -11.25 18.92 9.89
CA TRP A 372 -11.05 18.23 8.62
C TRP A 372 -10.39 19.17 7.59
N GLU A 373 -9.23 18.79 7.07
CA GLU A 373 -8.50 19.55 6.04
C GLU A 373 -8.20 18.65 4.84
N ILE A 374 -8.65 19.09 3.67
CA ILE A 374 -8.46 18.42 2.39
C ILE A 374 -7.38 19.19 1.62
N PHE A 375 -6.38 18.48 1.13
CA PHE A 375 -5.20 19.11 0.53
C PHE A 375 -5.20 18.97 -0.99
N TYR A 376 -4.77 20.02 -1.70
CA TYR A 376 -4.14 19.80 -2.99
C TYR A 376 -2.79 19.12 -2.77
N PHE A 377 -2.42 18.16 -3.63
CA PHE A 377 -1.10 17.51 -3.59
C PHE A 377 0.05 18.54 -3.53
N SER A 378 -0.02 19.58 -4.35
CA SER A 378 0.97 20.65 -4.40
C SER A 378 1.09 21.46 -3.08
N ASP A 379 0.03 21.53 -2.27
CA ASP A 379 0.08 22.17 -0.94
C ASP A 379 0.60 21.22 0.13
N MET A 380 0.28 19.92 0.04
CA MET A 380 0.91 18.88 0.89
C MET A 380 2.43 18.84 0.69
N VAL A 381 2.91 18.96 -0.56
CA VAL A 381 4.35 19.05 -0.87
C VAL A 381 4.99 20.27 -0.19
N LYS A 382 4.38 21.46 -0.27
CA LYS A 382 4.87 22.68 0.42
C LYS A 382 4.87 22.51 1.94
N LEU A 383 3.88 21.80 2.49
CA LEU A 383 3.74 21.60 3.93
C LEU A 383 4.83 20.66 4.47
N LEU A 384 5.09 19.55 3.78
CA LEU A 384 6.14 18.59 4.15
C LEU A 384 7.57 19.10 3.86
N ASP A 385 7.74 20.04 2.92
CA ASP A 385 9.03 20.73 2.71
C ASP A 385 9.49 21.51 3.96
N LYS A 386 8.58 21.94 4.85
CA LYS A 386 8.95 22.50 6.17
C LYS A 386 9.76 21.52 7.02
N ALA A 387 9.57 20.21 6.85
CA ALA A 387 10.38 19.15 7.49
C ALA A 387 11.68 18.83 6.71
N LYS A 388 11.93 19.50 5.58
CA LYS A 388 12.90 19.18 4.52
C LYS A 388 12.66 17.83 3.86
N LEU A 389 11.39 17.51 3.60
CA LEU A 389 11.00 16.37 2.80
C LEU A 389 10.76 16.76 1.35
N SER A 390 11.12 15.89 0.43
CA SER A 390 10.73 15.99 -0.98
C SER A 390 9.86 14.80 -1.35
N PHE A 391 8.86 15.04 -2.20
CA PHE A 391 8.05 13.99 -2.82
C PHE A 391 8.94 13.07 -3.69
N LEU A 392 8.71 11.76 -3.59
CA LEU A 392 9.42 10.75 -4.36
C LEU A 392 8.51 10.14 -5.44
N CYS A 393 7.40 9.54 -5.01
CA CYS A 393 6.39 8.90 -5.85
C CYS A 393 5.12 8.59 -5.03
N SER A 394 4.06 8.15 -5.71
CA SER A 394 2.92 7.49 -5.06
C SER A 394 3.37 6.17 -4.39
N GLY A 395 2.71 5.79 -3.30
CA GLY A 395 2.84 4.47 -2.67
C GLY A 395 1.90 3.41 -3.25
N LYS A 396 1.02 3.79 -4.19
CA LYS A 396 0.13 2.85 -4.90
C LYS A 396 0.83 2.32 -6.16
N VAL A 397 1.17 1.03 -6.15
CA VAL A 397 1.99 0.36 -7.18
C VAL A 397 1.46 0.50 -8.61
N ILE A 398 0.13 0.59 -8.79
CA ILE A 398 -0.50 0.73 -10.10
C ILE A 398 -0.26 2.12 -10.72
N GLU A 399 0.06 3.14 -9.90
CA GLU A 399 0.14 4.54 -10.33
C GLU A 399 1.46 4.93 -10.98
N HIS A 400 2.42 4.00 -11.02
CA HIS A 400 3.62 4.09 -11.86
C HIS A 400 3.32 3.74 -13.33
N PHE A 401 2.14 3.20 -13.62
CA PHE A 401 1.69 2.73 -14.93
C PHE A 401 0.44 3.53 -15.35
N GLU A 402 0.68 4.77 -15.80
CA GLU A 402 -0.35 5.75 -16.10
C GLU A 402 -1.33 5.29 -17.18
N GLU A 403 -0.91 4.39 -18.08
CA GLU A 403 -1.74 3.81 -19.14
C GLU A 403 -2.99 3.07 -18.64
N PHE A 404 -3.01 2.61 -17.38
CA PHE A 404 -4.19 1.98 -16.78
C PHE A 404 -5.28 2.98 -16.39
N SER A 405 -4.93 4.24 -16.11
CA SER A 405 -5.86 5.24 -15.54
C SER A 405 -6.01 6.51 -16.38
N ILE A 406 -5.16 6.72 -17.39
CA ILE A 406 -5.12 7.93 -18.22
C ILE A 406 -5.13 7.51 -19.69
N THR A 407 -5.70 8.33 -20.59
CA THR A 407 -5.65 8.07 -22.03
C THR A 407 -4.25 8.35 -22.60
N ALA A 408 -3.95 7.85 -23.80
CA ALA A 408 -2.65 8.10 -24.44
C ALA A 408 -2.42 9.61 -24.67
N GLU A 409 -3.48 10.35 -25.00
CA GLU A 409 -3.48 11.80 -25.18
C GLU A 409 -3.26 12.53 -23.84
N GLY A 410 -3.87 12.06 -22.75
CA GLY A 410 -3.67 12.59 -21.41
C GLY A 410 -2.23 12.37 -20.90
N VAL A 411 -1.66 11.19 -21.11
CA VAL A 411 -0.25 10.90 -20.81
C VAL A 411 0.68 11.75 -21.68
N ALA A 412 0.40 11.89 -22.98
CA ALA A 412 1.17 12.75 -23.88
C ALA A 412 1.14 14.22 -23.42
N PHE A 413 -0.04 14.73 -23.02
CA PHE A 413 -0.19 16.06 -22.45
C PHE A 413 0.60 16.24 -21.15
N LEU A 414 0.48 15.31 -20.19
CA LEU A 414 1.24 15.35 -18.93
C LEU A 414 2.75 15.31 -19.17
N ASN A 415 3.22 14.64 -20.22
CA ASN A 415 4.63 14.60 -20.60
C ASN A 415 5.16 15.91 -21.22
N THR A 416 4.30 16.90 -21.52
CA THR A 416 4.74 18.25 -21.90
C THR A 416 5.13 19.14 -20.71
N ILE A 417 4.93 18.67 -19.47
CA ILE A 417 5.06 19.46 -18.25
C ILE A 417 6.37 19.13 -17.52
N ASP A 418 7.36 20.02 -17.64
CA ASP A 418 8.68 19.85 -17.00
C ASP A 418 8.62 19.83 -15.46
N ASN A 419 7.75 20.64 -14.87
CA ASN A 419 7.62 20.72 -13.42
C ASN A 419 6.87 19.49 -12.89
N LYS A 420 7.61 18.57 -12.28
CA LYS A 420 7.09 17.29 -11.76
C LYS A 420 5.96 17.45 -10.73
N ILE A 421 6.01 18.48 -9.89
CA ILE A 421 4.95 18.72 -8.88
C ILE A 421 3.68 19.20 -9.57
N PHE A 422 3.80 20.06 -10.59
CA PHE A 422 2.64 20.51 -11.37
C PHE A 422 2.06 19.37 -12.23
N ARG A 423 2.91 18.56 -12.88
CA ARG A 423 2.50 17.36 -13.62
C ARG A 423 1.72 16.38 -12.73
N GLU A 424 2.26 16.06 -11.56
CA GLU A 424 1.63 15.13 -10.61
C GLU A 424 0.35 15.74 -10.01
N GLN A 425 0.27 17.06 -9.82
CA GLN A 425 -0.98 17.73 -9.44
C GLN A 425 -2.05 17.66 -10.55
N LEU A 426 -1.69 17.79 -11.83
CA LEU A 426 -2.65 17.65 -12.93
C LEU A 426 -3.12 16.20 -13.12
N LYS A 427 -2.28 15.22 -12.79
CA LYS A 427 -2.66 13.79 -12.75
C LYS A 427 -3.90 13.56 -11.87
N ASP A 428 -4.04 14.27 -10.75
CA ASP A 428 -5.21 14.19 -9.87
C ASP A 428 -6.53 14.58 -10.56
N TYR A 429 -6.49 15.47 -11.56
CA TYR A 429 -7.67 15.88 -12.32
C TYR A 429 -8.05 14.86 -13.40
N PHE A 430 -7.08 14.15 -13.99
CA PHE A 430 -7.36 13.07 -14.96
C PHE A 430 -8.11 11.88 -14.34
N ILE A 431 -7.96 11.67 -13.03
CA ILE A 431 -8.48 10.51 -12.30
C ILE A 431 -9.41 10.90 -11.14
N ASN A 432 -9.84 12.17 -11.10
CA ASN A 432 -10.67 12.77 -10.06
C ASN A 432 -10.28 12.35 -8.63
N ARG A 433 -9.00 12.50 -8.29
CA ARG A 433 -8.39 11.86 -7.13
C ARG A 433 -9.04 12.31 -5.81
N GLN A 434 -9.58 11.36 -5.05
CA GLN A 434 -10.19 11.59 -3.74
C GLN A 434 -9.20 11.32 -2.57
N PHE A 435 -8.37 10.28 -2.64
CA PHE A 435 -7.41 9.92 -1.58
C PHE A 435 -6.04 9.58 -2.17
N ARG A 436 -4.99 10.26 -1.71
CA ARG A 436 -3.59 10.02 -2.11
C ARG A 436 -2.84 9.26 -1.03
N VAL A 437 -1.85 8.51 -1.51
CA VAL A 437 -0.86 7.80 -0.70
C VAL A 437 0.48 8.13 -1.33
N ASP A 438 1.26 8.97 -0.66
CA ASP A 438 2.49 9.51 -1.22
C ASP A 438 3.70 9.22 -0.32
N LEU A 439 4.83 8.94 -0.97
CA LEU A 439 6.10 8.67 -0.32
C LEU A 439 7.00 9.92 -0.41
N PHE A 440 7.49 10.36 0.74
CA PHE A 440 8.36 11.51 0.89
C PHE A 440 9.65 11.11 1.62
N ALA A 441 10.75 11.82 1.41
CA ALA A 441 11.99 11.54 2.15
C ALA A 441 12.90 12.77 2.26
N ARG A 442 13.85 12.69 3.21
CA ARG A 442 14.93 13.67 3.35
C ARG A 442 16.25 13.07 2.84
N ALA A 443 16.78 13.66 1.77
CA ALA A 443 18.05 13.26 1.14
C ALA A 443 18.09 11.79 0.65
N MET A 444 17.04 11.37 -0.07
CA MET A 444 16.94 10.01 -0.62
C MET A 444 18.00 9.71 -1.67
N ARG A 445 18.60 8.51 -1.61
CA ARG A 445 19.54 8.03 -2.63
C ARG A 445 18.79 7.70 -3.92
N ARG A 446 19.24 8.31 -5.03
CA ARG A 446 18.84 7.91 -6.39
C ARG A 446 19.69 6.73 -6.86
N ILE A 447 19.06 5.81 -7.58
CA ILE A 447 19.72 4.67 -8.22
C ILE A 447 19.58 4.73 -9.74
N SER A 448 20.48 4.06 -10.45
CA SER A 448 20.42 3.99 -11.92
C SER A 448 19.29 3.06 -12.39
N ILE A 449 18.82 3.24 -13.62
CA ILE A 449 17.84 2.33 -14.26
C ILE A 449 18.36 0.88 -14.27
N PHE A 450 19.66 0.68 -14.47
CA PHE A 450 20.29 -0.65 -14.40
C PHE A 450 20.22 -1.26 -13.01
N GLU A 451 20.54 -0.48 -11.98
CA GLU A 451 20.48 -0.91 -10.58
C GLU A 451 19.04 -1.22 -10.12
N ALA A 452 18.09 -0.34 -10.44
CA ALA A 452 16.66 -0.56 -10.17
C ALA A 452 16.15 -1.83 -10.87
N ARG A 453 16.50 -2.02 -12.15
CA ARG A 453 16.12 -3.20 -12.93
C ARG A 453 16.70 -4.49 -12.35
N GLU A 454 17.98 -4.52 -11.98
CA GLU A 454 18.58 -5.71 -11.36
C GLU A 454 17.97 -5.98 -9.98
N LYS A 455 17.68 -4.93 -9.18
CA LYS A 455 16.98 -5.08 -7.89
C LYS A 455 15.58 -5.67 -8.04
N LEU A 456 14.81 -5.22 -9.04
CA LEU A 456 13.50 -5.78 -9.36
C LEU A 456 13.60 -7.22 -9.90
N LEU A 457 14.54 -7.51 -10.79
CA LEU A 457 14.76 -8.86 -11.34
C LEU A 457 15.08 -9.90 -10.26
N ASN A 458 15.78 -9.51 -9.21
CA ASN A 458 16.15 -10.39 -8.09
C ASN A 458 15.10 -10.40 -6.94
N THR A 459 14.09 -9.53 -7.00
CA THR A 459 12.99 -9.49 -6.02
C THR A 459 12.03 -10.65 -6.28
N LYS A 460 11.59 -11.31 -5.20
CA LYS A 460 10.63 -12.43 -5.25
C LYS A 460 9.20 -11.96 -5.04
N PHE A 461 8.27 -12.65 -5.70
CA PHE A 461 6.83 -12.42 -5.62
C PHE A 461 6.11 -13.75 -5.38
N MET A 462 4.98 -13.71 -4.68
CA MET A 462 4.14 -14.88 -4.42
C MET A 462 2.66 -14.49 -4.44
N LEU A 463 1.77 -15.48 -4.58
CA LEU A 463 0.34 -15.27 -4.36
C LEU A 463 0.01 -15.21 -2.86
N THR A 464 -0.96 -14.38 -2.53
CA THR A 464 -1.60 -14.28 -1.19
C THR A 464 -3.00 -14.89 -1.17
N ARG A 465 -3.58 -15.15 -2.35
CA ARG A 465 -4.92 -15.72 -2.56
C ARG A 465 -4.88 -16.85 -3.61
N LEU A 466 -5.92 -17.68 -3.67
CA LEU A 466 -5.99 -18.76 -4.68
C LEU A 466 -6.08 -18.17 -6.09
N LYS A 467 -5.41 -18.77 -7.08
CA LYS A 467 -5.49 -18.33 -8.49
C LYS A 467 -6.93 -18.24 -9.04
N SER A 468 -7.85 -19.03 -8.51
CA SER A 468 -9.29 -19.03 -8.86
C SER A 468 -10.07 -17.84 -8.30
N GLU A 469 -9.48 -17.04 -7.41
CA GLU A 469 -10.10 -15.83 -6.84
C GLU A 469 -9.75 -14.55 -7.61
N PHE A 470 -8.97 -14.65 -8.70
CA PHE A 470 -8.61 -13.49 -9.53
C PHE A 470 -9.80 -13.01 -10.36
N ASP A 471 -10.13 -11.72 -10.24
CA ASP A 471 -11.04 -11.08 -11.19
C ASP A 471 -10.26 -10.61 -12.42
N PHE A 472 -10.67 -11.12 -13.58
CA PHE A 472 -10.14 -10.69 -14.87
C PHE A 472 -10.64 -9.31 -15.29
N LYS A 473 -11.45 -8.65 -14.44
CA LYS A 473 -11.81 -7.24 -14.55
C LYS A 473 -11.00 -6.43 -13.56
N ALA A 474 -10.48 -5.28 -14.01
CA ALA A 474 -9.89 -4.29 -13.14
C ALA A 474 -10.72 -3.01 -13.20
N ASP A 475 -11.10 -2.48 -12.03
CA ASP A 475 -11.64 -1.13 -11.94
C ASP A 475 -10.50 -0.11 -12.11
N THR A 476 -10.78 0.98 -12.82
CA THR A 476 -9.82 2.04 -13.11
C THR A 476 -10.52 3.38 -13.13
N ALA A 477 -9.77 4.48 -13.07
CA ALA A 477 -10.33 5.82 -13.26
C ALA A 477 -11.03 6.03 -14.63
N ARG A 478 -10.87 5.10 -15.58
CA ARG A 478 -11.51 5.08 -16.90
C ARG A 478 -12.70 4.11 -16.98
N GLY A 479 -13.11 3.54 -15.85
CA GLY A 479 -14.08 2.46 -15.75
C GLY A 479 -13.44 1.07 -15.76
N VAL A 480 -14.30 0.04 -15.79
CA VAL A 480 -13.88 -1.36 -15.73
C VAL A 480 -13.25 -1.82 -17.04
N ILE A 481 -12.03 -2.36 -16.97
CA ILE A 481 -11.31 -2.94 -18.11
C ILE A 481 -11.22 -4.47 -17.98
N ASP A 482 -11.42 -5.18 -19.10
CA ASP A 482 -11.12 -6.61 -19.19
C ASP A 482 -9.62 -6.85 -19.40
N LEU A 483 -9.04 -7.66 -18.52
CA LEU A 483 -7.64 -8.07 -18.56
C LEU A 483 -7.45 -9.24 -19.54
N MET A 484 -6.31 -9.27 -20.24
CA MET A 484 -5.96 -10.35 -21.18
C MET A 484 -5.87 -11.71 -20.48
N ARG A 485 -6.96 -12.49 -20.53
CA ARG A 485 -7.15 -13.78 -19.85
C ARG A 485 -5.93 -14.69 -19.93
N ASP A 486 -5.53 -15.07 -21.14
CA ASP A 486 -4.42 -16.00 -21.40
C ASP A 486 -3.10 -15.57 -20.73
N ARG A 487 -2.84 -14.25 -20.64
CA ARG A 487 -1.64 -13.72 -19.98
C ARG A 487 -1.70 -13.95 -18.48
N TYR A 488 -2.83 -13.60 -17.86
CA TYR A 488 -2.99 -13.69 -16.41
C TYR A 488 -3.19 -15.13 -15.94
N GLU A 489 -3.90 -15.98 -16.69
CA GLU A 489 -3.99 -17.42 -16.38
C GLU A 489 -2.59 -18.05 -16.38
N ASN A 490 -1.79 -17.85 -17.43
CA ASN A 490 -0.40 -18.33 -17.46
C ASN A 490 0.45 -17.79 -16.30
N LEU A 491 0.33 -16.49 -15.98
CA LEU A 491 1.07 -15.88 -14.86
C LEU A 491 0.66 -16.44 -13.50
N LEU A 492 -0.63 -16.68 -13.28
CA LEU A 492 -1.18 -17.28 -12.06
C LEU A 492 -0.75 -18.74 -11.92
N GLU A 493 -0.74 -19.52 -13.01
CA GLU A 493 -0.20 -20.89 -12.99
C GLU A 493 1.30 -20.90 -12.65
N ILE A 494 2.09 -19.99 -13.23
CA ILE A 494 3.51 -19.85 -12.92
C ILE A 494 3.69 -19.52 -11.43
N LEU A 495 2.95 -18.57 -10.87
CA LEU A 495 3.06 -18.21 -9.46
C LEU A 495 2.59 -19.35 -8.54
N ALA A 496 1.50 -20.05 -8.87
CA ALA A 496 0.98 -21.18 -8.10
C ALA A 496 1.82 -22.47 -8.19
N SER A 497 2.61 -22.65 -9.27
CA SER A 497 3.49 -23.80 -9.47
C SER A 497 4.51 -23.97 -8.34
N SER A 498 5.06 -25.18 -8.19
CA SER A 498 5.94 -25.52 -7.06
C SER A 498 5.33 -25.16 -5.70
N ALA A 499 4.08 -25.53 -5.48
CA ALA A 499 3.33 -25.31 -4.23
C ALA A 499 3.37 -23.85 -3.74
N TYR A 500 3.01 -22.90 -4.61
CA TYR A 500 2.94 -21.45 -4.33
C TYR A 500 4.25 -20.79 -3.84
N GLN A 501 5.40 -21.47 -3.94
CA GLN A 501 6.68 -20.93 -3.46
C GLN A 501 7.07 -19.63 -4.19
N PRO A 502 7.64 -18.62 -3.50
CA PRO A 502 7.97 -17.32 -4.11
C PRO A 502 9.00 -17.41 -5.23
N LYS A 503 8.75 -16.67 -6.33
CA LYS A 503 9.57 -16.69 -7.55
C LYS A 503 10.12 -15.30 -7.85
N SER A 504 11.37 -15.22 -8.27
CA SER A 504 11.96 -13.94 -8.71
C SER A 504 11.29 -13.43 -9.98
N LEU A 505 11.29 -12.11 -10.19
CA LEU A 505 10.82 -11.53 -11.45
C LEU A 505 11.61 -12.08 -12.66
N ARG A 506 12.89 -12.43 -12.49
CA ARG A 506 13.71 -13.10 -13.52
C ARG A 506 13.19 -14.49 -13.87
N GLU A 507 12.78 -15.30 -12.90
CA GLU A 507 12.13 -16.60 -13.14
C GLU A 507 10.76 -16.42 -13.80
N ILE A 508 9.94 -15.48 -13.32
CA ILE A 508 8.63 -15.16 -13.88
C ILE A 508 8.74 -14.77 -15.35
N ILE A 509 9.67 -13.87 -15.71
CA ILE A 509 9.97 -13.49 -17.10
C ILE A 509 10.38 -14.70 -17.94
N THR A 510 11.24 -15.56 -17.41
CA THR A 510 11.75 -16.75 -18.12
C THR A 510 10.65 -17.77 -18.42
N LEU A 511 9.78 -18.05 -17.43
CA LEU A 511 8.69 -19.01 -17.55
C LEU A 511 7.52 -18.49 -18.39
N SER A 512 7.15 -17.21 -18.21
CA SER A 512 6.02 -16.59 -18.92
C SER A 512 6.36 -16.14 -20.35
N ARG A 513 7.66 -15.99 -20.66
CA ARG A 513 8.19 -15.39 -21.89
C ARG A 513 7.77 -13.93 -22.11
N LEU A 514 7.27 -13.25 -21.07
CA LEU A 514 6.95 -11.84 -21.12
C LEU A 514 8.21 -10.97 -21.13
N THR A 515 8.14 -9.81 -21.79
CA THR A 515 9.19 -8.79 -21.63
C THR A 515 9.17 -8.20 -20.22
N PHE A 516 10.28 -7.60 -19.77
CA PHE A 516 10.37 -6.97 -18.44
C PHE A 516 9.21 -6.00 -18.14
N PRO A 517 8.83 -5.04 -19.03
CA PRO A 517 7.69 -4.16 -18.78
C PRO A 517 6.36 -4.90 -18.63
N GLN A 518 6.10 -5.92 -19.47
CA GLN A 518 4.87 -6.71 -19.41
C GLN A 518 4.76 -7.57 -18.15
N ALA A 519 5.87 -8.18 -17.71
CA ALA A 519 5.91 -8.93 -16.47
C ALA A 519 5.73 -7.99 -15.26
N MET A 520 6.41 -6.83 -15.27
CA MET A 520 6.33 -5.84 -14.20
C MET A 520 4.90 -5.30 -14.05
N SER A 521 4.27 -4.82 -15.13
CA SER A 521 2.91 -4.26 -15.06
C SER A 521 1.86 -5.30 -14.68
N SER A 522 1.95 -6.54 -15.19
CA SER A 522 1.04 -7.61 -14.78
C SER A 522 1.22 -8.05 -13.33
N ILE A 523 2.44 -8.05 -12.78
CA ILE A 523 2.64 -8.27 -11.33
C ILE A 523 2.07 -7.10 -10.51
N MET A 524 2.18 -5.84 -10.96
CA MET A 524 1.57 -4.71 -10.24
C MET A 524 0.04 -4.75 -10.25
N VAL A 525 -0.60 -5.25 -11.32
CA VAL A 525 -2.05 -5.51 -11.33
C VAL A 525 -2.42 -6.60 -10.31
N LEU A 526 -1.64 -7.68 -10.21
CA LEU A 526 -1.87 -8.72 -9.19
C LEU A 526 -1.68 -8.21 -7.75
N ILE A 527 -0.69 -7.34 -7.49
CA ILE A 527 -0.54 -6.70 -6.17
C ILE A 527 -1.70 -5.71 -5.91
N HIS A 528 -2.08 -4.90 -6.90
CA HIS A 528 -3.16 -3.92 -6.76
C HIS A 528 -4.52 -4.56 -6.42
N GLN A 529 -4.82 -5.73 -6.98
CA GLN A 529 -6.01 -6.52 -6.63
C GLN A 529 -5.84 -7.40 -5.36
N GLY A 530 -4.72 -7.31 -4.65
CA GLY A 530 -4.45 -8.09 -3.43
C GLY A 530 -4.25 -9.60 -3.67
N MET A 531 -3.95 -10.02 -4.91
CA MET A 531 -3.69 -11.41 -5.28
C MET A 531 -2.26 -11.85 -5.03
N ALA A 532 -1.31 -10.91 -5.07
CA ALA A 532 0.11 -11.17 -4.92
C ALA A 532 0.77 -10.19 -3.94
N SER A 533 1.93 -10.58 -3.41
CA SER A 533 2.81 -9.71 -2.64
C SER A 533 4.27 -9.89 -3.04
N VAL A 534 5.11 -8.93 -2.65
CA VAL A 534 6.56 -9.11 -2.55
C VAL A 534 6.84 -10.12 -1.43
N ALA A 535 7.81 -11.00 -1.63
CA ALA A 535 8.26 -11.95 -0.63
C ALA A 535 9.64 -11.57 -0.07
N GLN A 536 9.81 -11.69 1.25
CA GLN A 536 11.10 -11.55 1.92
C GLN A 536 11.75 -12.90 2.23
N ASP A 537 13.05 -12.85 2.55
CA ASP A 537 13.73 -13.93 3.23
C ASP A 537 13.23 -14.04 4.68
N VAL A 538 13.15 -15.26 5.22
CA VAL A 538 12.62 -15.53 6.57
C VAL A 538 13.68 -16.22 7.42
N ASN A 539 13.80 -15.82 8.69
CA ASN A 539 14.63 -16.49 9.68
C ASN A 539 13.78 -17.06 10.83
N ALA A 540 14.43 -17.79 11.74
CA ALA A 540 13.76 -18.44 12.88
C ALA A 540 13.04 -17.45 13.81
N ALA A 541 13.59 -16.24 14.02
CA ALA A 541 12.97 -15.22 14.88
C ALA A 541 11.64 -14.71 14.30
N ILE A 542 11.63 -14.31 13.03
CA ILE A 542 10.42 -13.87 12.33
C ILE A 542 9.38 -15.01 12.31
N LEU A 543 9.79 -16.25 12.01
CA LEU A 543 8.88 -17.39 12.00
C LEU A 543 8.26 -17.65 13.38
N SER A 544 9.07 -17.59 14.44
CA SER A 544 8.61 -17.81 15.82
C SER A 544 7.63 -16.73 16.27
N GLN A 545 7.97 -15.46 16.07
CA GLN A 545 7.15 -14.34 16.53
C GLN A 545 5.84 -14.19 15.69
N THR A 546 5.87 -14.53 14.39
CA THR A 546 4.64 -14.62 13.57
C THR A 546 3.75 -15.78 14.01
N ARG A 547 4.32 -16.96 14.29
CA ARG A 547 3.54 -18.10 14.82
C ARG A 547 2.87 -17.75 16.15
N ALA A 548 3.56 -17.07 17.05
CA ALA A 548 3.01 -16.65 18.33
C ALA A 548 1.87 -15.61 18.17
N TYR A 549 2.01 -14.65 17.25
CA TYR A 549 0.93 -13.74 16.86
C TYR A 549 -0.29 -14.50 16.31
N ASN A 550 -0.09 -15.39 15.34
CA ASN A 550 -1.17 -16.15 14.69
C ASN A 550 -1.87 -17.12 15.67
N ALA A 551 -1.12 -17.79 16.54
CA ALA A 551 -1.69 -18.67 17.57
C ALA A 551 -2.59 -17.91 18.56
N PHE A 552 -2.17 -16.71 18.97
CA PHE A 552 -3.00 -15.83 19.80
C PHE A 552 -4.24 -15.33 19.03
N LEU A 553 -4.08 -14.90 17.78
CA LEU A 553 -5.18 -14.48 16.92
C LEU A 553 -6.25 -15.59 16.79
N PHE A 554 -5.82 -16.81 16.46
CA PHE A 554 -6.74 -17.93 16.28
C PHE A 554 -7.39 -18.38 17.60
N LYS A 555 -6.68 -18.24 18.72
CA LYS A 555 -7.26 -18.46 20.06
C LYS A 555 -8.37 -17.43 20.34
N GLU A 556 -8.11 -16.14 20.12
CA GLU A 556 -9.14 -15.10 20.26
C GLU A 556 -10.34 -15.37 19.33
N GLN A 557 -10.08 -15.69 18.04
CA GLN A 557 -11.12 -16.01 17.06
C GLN A 557 -11.93 -17.27 17.42
N SER A 558 -11.38 -18.17 18.24
CA SER A 558 -12.10 -19.34 18.77
C SER A 558 -13.00 -19.04 19.96
N MET A 559 -12.86 -17.86 20.60
CA MET A 559 -13.64 -17.45 21.79
C MET A 559 -14.62 -16.30 21.49
N ARG A 560 -14.31 -15.46 20.51
CA ARG A 560 -15.09 -14.27 20.11
C ARG A 560 -14.72 -13.83 18.70
N LEU A 561 -15.46 -12.89 18.12
CA LEU A 561 -15.01 -12.21 16.91
C LEU A 561 -13.76 -11.36 17.21
N SER A 562 -12.73 -11.55 16.37
CA SER A 562 -11.43 -10.89 16.40
C SER A 562 -11.07 -10.44 14.97
N SER A 563 -9.78 -10.28 14.68
CA SER A 563 -9.32 -9.80 13.37
C SER A 563 -9.33 -10.86 12.27
N LEU A 564 -9.60 -10.47 11.02
CA LEU A 564 -9.40 -11.34 9.84
C LEU A 564 -7.98 -11.28 9.25
N TYR A 565 -7.10 -10.46 9.83
CA TYR A 565 -5.76 -10.19 9.31
C TYR A 565 -4.70 -11.06 9.98
N VAL A 566 -4.32 -12.13 9.29
CA VAL A 566 -3.30 -13.10 9.73
C VAL A 566 -1.92 -12.64 9.25
N ALA A 567 -0.89 -12.78 10.07
CA ALA A 567 0.47 -12.40 9.68
C ALA A 567 1.14 -13.50 8.85
N SER A 568 1.75 -13.14 7.72
CA SER A 568 2.64 -14.04 6.97
C SER A 568 4.10 -13.56 7.12
N PRO A 569 5.03 -14.40 7.60
CA PRO A 569 6.44 -14.04 7.65
C PRO A 569 7.05 -13.93 6.26
N VAL A 570 6.50 -14.63 5.25
CA VAL A 570 7.04 -14.62 3.88
C VAL A 570 6.62 -13.36 3.13
N ALA A 571 5.36 -12.92 3.29
CA ALA A 571 4.84 -11.72 2.61
C ALA A 571 5.09 -10.40 3.37
N ALA A 572 5.54 -10.46 4.64
CA ALA A 572 5.78 -9.30 5.53
C ALA A 572 4.58 -8.33 5.64
N CYS A 573 3.38 -8.89 5.59
CA CYS A 573 2.13 -8.15 5.57
C CYS A 573 0.98 -9.01 6.12
N ALA A 574 -0.20 -8.40 6.22
CA ALA A 574 -1.43 -9.12 6.53
C ALA A 574 -1.91 -9.94 5.33
N VAL A 575 -2.50 -11.10 5.61
CA VAL A 575 -3.28 -11.92 4.69
C VAL A 575 -4.68 -12.07 5.26
N VAL A 576 -5.70 -11.82 4.46
CA VAL A 576 -7.10 -11.99 4.87
C VAL A 576 -7.43 -13.48 4.92
N MET A 577 -7.89 -13.96 6.07
CA MET A 577 -8.31 -15.34 6.29
C MET A 577 -9.67 -15.34 7.00
N SER A 578 -10.63 -16.09 6.47
CA SER A 578 -11.98 -16.17 7.06
C SER A 578 -11.95 -16.82 8.44
N GLU A 579 -12.97 -16.56 9.25
CA GLU A 579 -13.03 -17.04 10.64
C GLU A 579 -12.85 -18.56 10.73
N SER A 580 -13.57 -19.32 9.90
CA SER A 580 -13.49 -20.78 9.86
C SER A 580 -12.12 -21.26 9.39
N GLU A 581 -11.49 -20.57 8.43
CA GLU A 581 -10.13 -20.87 7.95
C GLU A 581 -9.06 -20.64 9.03
N GLN A 582 -9.21 -19.62 9.87
CA GLN A 582 -8.32 -19.41 11.03
C GLN A 582 -8.41 -20.55 12.03
N ILE A 583 -9.61 -21.06 12.31
CA ILE A 583 -9.78 -22.19 13.23
C ILE A 583 -9.34 -23.52 12.59
N PHE A 584 -9.50 -23.69 11.28
CA PHE A 584 -8.88 -24.80 10.55
C PHE A 584 -7.35 -24.75 10.63
N ALA A 585 -6.74 -23.57 10.46
CA ALA A 585 -5.29 -23.37 10.60
C ALA A 585 -4.82 -23.66 12.04
N LYS A 586 -5.55 -23.20 13.07
CA LYS A 586 -5.30 -23.55 14.48
C LYS A 586 -5.28 -25.06 14.71
N ALA A 587 -6.35 -25.74 14.32
CA ALA A 587 -6.50 -27.18 14.49
C ALA A 587 -5.42 -27.96 13.72
N TYR A 588 -5.09 -27.55 12.49
CA TYR A 588 -4.01 -28.15 11.69
C TYR A 588 -2.62 -27.93 12.30
N ASN A 589 -2.34 -26.74 12.82
CA ASN A 589 -1.06 -26.42 13.46
C ASN A 589 -0.88 -27.21 14.77
N GLU A 590 -1.92 -27.25 15.62
CA GLU A 590 -1.95 -28.10 16.82
C GLU A 590 -1.76 -29.59 16.47
N LEU A 591 -2.24 -30.04 15.31
CA LEU A 591 -2.01 -31.39 14.79
C LEU A 591 -0.53 -31.64 14.44
N CYS A 592 0.06 -30.72 13.67
CA CYS A 592 1.44 -30.81 13.22
C CYS A 592 2.45 -30.73 14.37
N GLU A 593 2.13 -30.00 15.44
CA GLU A 593 2.95 -29.94 16.65
C GLU A 593 2.92 -31.25 17.47
N ARG A 594 1.90 -32.10 17.29
CA ARG A 594 1.69 -33.32 18.07
C ARG A 594 2.25 -34.61 17.44
N ASP A 595 2.74 -34.58 16.20
CA ASP A 595 2.85 -35.80 15.39
C ASP A 595 4.27 -36.32 15.12
N ALA A 596 4.66 -37.34 15.87
CA ALA A 596 5.12 -38.61 15.27
C ALA A 596 4.22 -39.82 15.62
N THR A 597 3.20 -39.59 16.45
CA THR A 597 2.30 -40.60 17.04
C THR A 597 0.86 -40.49 16.53
N PHE A 598 0.49 -39.34 15.95
CA PHE A 598 -0.87 -39.00 15.56
C PHE A 598 -1.22 -39.54 14.17
N ALA A 599 -0.26 -39.64 13.25
CA ALA A 599 -0.44 -40.33 11.97
C ALA A 599 -0.77 -41.82 12.17
N SER A 600 -0.13 -42.46 13.16
CA SER A 600 -0.46 -43.83 13.58
C SER A 600 -1.88 -43.89 14.19
N PHE A 601 -2.22 -42.97 15.08
CA PHE A 601 -3.55 -42.90 15.71
C PHE A 601 -4.70 -42.67 14.72
N LEU A 602 -4.51 -41.82 13.70
CA LEU A 602 -5.51 -41.62 12.64
C LEU A 602 -5.70 -42.85 11.74
N ALA A 603 -4.63 -43.61 11.49
CA ALA A 603 -4.71 -44.85 10.71
C ALA A 603 -5.46 -45.97 11.46
N GLU A 604 -5.42 -45.97 12.79
CA GLU A 604 -6.13 -46.96 13.63
C GLU A 604 -7.62 -46.64 13.84
N ASN A 605 -8.03 -45.36 13.72
CA ASN A 605 -9.37 -44.90 14.11
C ASN A 605 -10.25 -44.41 12.94
N SER A 606 -9.92 -44.78 11.70
CA SER A 606 -10.62 -44.34 10.47
C SER A 606 -12.02 -44.94 10.24
N GLY A 607 -12.80 -45.16 11.30
CA GLY A 607 -14.10 -45.85 11.24
C GLY A 607 -15.05 -45.66 12.42
N VAL A 608 -14.79 -44.70 13.33
CA VAL A 608 -15.62 -44.47 14.53
C VAL A 608 -16.19 -43.05 14.54
N GLU A 609 -17.35 -42.85 13.91
CA GLU A 609 -18.03 -41.54 13.87
C GLU A 609 -18.65 -41.12 15.22
N ASN A 610 -18.83 -42.06 16.16
CA ASN A 610 -19.59 -41.88 17.39
C ASN A 610 -18.76 -42.06 18.67
N ASN A 611 -17.80 -41.15 18.97
CA ASN A 611 -17.47 -40.75 20.36
C ASN A 611 -16.47 -39.57 20.51
N LEU A 612 -16.41 -38.64 19.56
CA LEU A 612 -15.43 -37.54 19.60
C LEU A 612 -15.61 -36.57 20.79
N VAL A 613 -16.83 -36.42 21.34
CA VAL A 613 -17.10 -35.51 22.47
C VAL A 613 -16.36 -35.91 23.76
N GLU A 614 -16.28 -37.21 24.07
CA GLU A 614 -15.49 -37.69 25.21
C GLU A 614 -13.98 -37.53 24.94
N LEU A 615 -13.55 -37.68 23.69
CA LEU A 615 -12.17 -37.47 23.25
C LEU A 615 -11.71 -36.01 23.44
N PHE A 616 -12.58 -35.03 23.14
CA PHE A 616 -12.28 -33.61 23.36
C PHE A 616 -12.05 -33.28 24.85
N SER A 617 -12.90 -33.80 25.75
CA SER A 617 -12.78 -33.57 27.21
C SER A 617 -11.49 -34.16 27.80
N ALA A 618 -11.08 -35.35 27.34
CA ALA A 618 -9.81 -35.96 27.73
C ALA A 618 -8.58 -35.15 27.24
N LEU A 619 -8.65 -34.60 26.03
CA LEU A 619 -7.57 -33.80 25.45
C LEU A 619 -7.37 -32.47 26.20
N GLU A 620 -8.42 -31.68 26.44
CA GLU A 620 -8.32 -30.40 27.17
C GLU A 620 -7.73 -30.59 28.58
N SER A 621 -8.16 -31.64 29.28
CA SER A 621 -7.69 -31.96 30.65
C SER A 621 -6.16 -32.18 30.72
N SER A 622 -5.56 -32.77 29.68
CA SER A 622 -4.11 -32.99 29.61
C SER A 622 -3.29 -31.74 29.24
N VAL A 623 -3.90 -30.81 28.50
CA VAL A 623 -3.26 -29.58 28.02
C VAL A 623 -3.09 -28.57 29.16
N VAL A 624 -4.12 -28.42 30.01
CA VAL A 624 -4.05 -27.54 31.20
C VAL A 624 -2.93 -27.99 32.14
N ALA A 625 -2.87 -29.28 32.48
CA ALA A 625 -1.86 -29.84 33.37
C ALA A 625 -0.41 -29.68 32.86
N SER A 626 -0.22 -29.62 31.54
CA SER A 626 1.12 -29.46 30.93
C SER A 626 1.58 -28.00 30.94
N LEU A 627 0.68 -27.06 30.61
CA LEU A 627 0.98 -25.63 30.53
C LEU A 627 1.32 -24.99 31.89
N GLU A 628 0.74 -25.48 32.99
CA GLU A 628 0.99 -24.96 34.34
C GLU A 628 2.40 -25.28 34.90
N SER A 629 3.15 -26.18 34.24
CA SER A 629 4.50 -26.60 34.67
C SER A 629 5.66 -25.73 34.16
N GLY A 630 5.40 -24.79 33.24
CA GLY A 630 6.42 -24.04 32.50
C GLY A 630 6.92 -22.75 33.17
N VAL A 631 7.68 -22.83 34.27
CA VAL A 631 8.36 -21.67 34.86
C VAL A 631 9.71 -21.42 34.17
N LEU A 632 9.83 -20.30 33.42
CA LEU A 632 11.07 -19.89 32.76
C LEU A 632 11.85 -18.86 33.58
N ASP A 633 13.08 -19.23 33.99
CA ASP A 633 14.03 -18.31 34.61
C ASP A 633 14.81 -17.47 33.57
N SER A 634 15.09 -16.24 33.96
CA SER A 634 15.74 -15.14 33.23
C SER A 634 17.15 -15.41 32.70
N ASN A 635 17.87 -16.40 33.23
CA ASN A 635 19.31 -16.57 33.01
C ASN A 635 19.71 -17.19 31.65
N ASN A 636 18.78 -17.79 30.90
CA ASN A 636 19.12 -18.53 29.66
C ASN A 636 19.20 -17.67 28.39
N ARG A 637 18.97 -16.35 28.47
CA ARG A 637 18.93 -15.48 27.27
C ARG A 637 20.32 -15.25 26.63
N ALA A 638 21.38 -15.30 27.43
CA ALA A 638 22.76 -15.03 26.98
C ALA A 638 23.46 -16.20 26.27
N SER A 639 22.94 -17.44 26.38
CA SER A 639 23.54 -18.63 25.72
C SER A 639 23.03 -18.83 24.28
N LEU A 640 21.88 -18.26 23.95
CA LEU A 640 21.27 -18.32 22.61
C LEU A 640 21.94 -17.37 21.59
N GLU A 641 22.49 -16.25 22.04
CA GLU A 641 23.09 -15.23 21.17
C GLU A 641 24.44 -15.69 20.55
N SER A 642 25.12 -16.67 21.13
CA SER A 642 26.47 -17.08 20.69
C SER A 642 26.52 -18.16 19.60
N ASN A 643 25.38 -18.76 19.22
CA ASN A 643 25.33 -19.91 18.30
C ASN A 643 24.67 -19.62 16.93
N LEU A 644 24.34 -18.35 16.62
CA LEU A 644 23.53 -18.00 15.45
C LEU A 644 24.33 -17.70 14.15
N ASP A 645 25.66 -17.60 14.20
CA ASP A 645 26.49 -17.04 13.12
C ASP A 645 27.02 -18.02 12.05
N SER A 646 26.57 -19.30 12.01
CA SER A 646 27.23 -20.31 11.15
C SER A 646 26.34 -21.28 10.35
N ILE A 647 25.02 -21.10 10.27
CA ILE A 647 24.14 -21.96 9.46
C ILE A 647 23.86 -21.31 8.09
N ALA A 648 24.43 -21.89 7.02
CA ALA A 648 24.06 -21.55 5.65
C ALA A 648 22.64 -22.09 5.32
N LEU A 649 21.73 -21.20 4.92
CA LEU A 649 20.29 -21.47 4.86
C LEU A 649 19.76 -22.00 3.52
N ASP A 650 20.62 -22.52 2.64
CA ASP A 650 20.21 -23.06 1.33
C ASP A 650 19.42 -24.39 1.42
N SER A 651 19.10 -24.86 2.63
CA SER A 651 18.37 -26.12 2.87
C SER A 651 17.28 -26.05 3.94
N ILE A 652 16.59 -24.91 4.14
CA ILE A 652 15.27 -24.94 4.79
C ILE A 652 14.26 -25.59 3.82
N ALA A 653 14.33 -26.92 3.71
CA ALA A 653 13.12 -27.67 3.46
C ALA A 653 12.24 -27.49 4.71
N PHE A 654 11.03 -26.97 4.53
CA PHE A 654 10.04 -26.93 5.61
C PHE A 654 9.92 -28.33 6.21
N SER A 655 9.99 -28.43 7.54
CA SER A 655 9.87 -29.69 8.31
C SER A 655 8.74 -30.56 7.77
N PRO A 656 8.85 -31.91 7.74
CA PRO A 656 7.90 -32.77 7.04
C PRO A 656 6.50 -32.69 7.67
N ARG A 657 5.72 -31.73 7.17
CA ARG A 657 4.28 -31.55 7.41
C ARG A 657 3.57 -32.88 7.13
N LEU A 658 2.48 -33.13 7.85
CA LEU A 658 1.57 -34.26 7.64
C LEU A 658 1.43 -34.56 6.14
N LYS A 659 1.91 -35.73 5.69
CA LYS A 659 1.77 -36.16 4.29
C LYS A 659 0.30 -36.45 4.04
N ILE A 660 -0.42 -35.47 3.51
CA ILE A 660 -1.83 -35.64 3.16
C ILE A 660 -1.90 -36.50 1.90
N ASP A 661 -2.50 -37.67 2.03
CA ASP A 661 -2.76 -38.62 0.94
C ASP A 661 -4.25 -39.00 0.90
N SER A 662 -4.64 -39.89 -0.01
CA SER A 662 -6.05 -40.32 -0.14
C SER A 662 -6.61 -40.98 1.12
N ASN A 663 -5.76 -41.53 1.99
CA ASN A 663 -6.16 -42.38 3.11
C ASN A 663 -6.38 -41.58 4.39
N ASN A 664 -5.66 -40.46 4.58
CA ASN A 664 -5.83 -39.58 5.74
C ASN A 664 -6.61 -38.28 5.46
N LYS A 665 -6.83 -37.91 4.20
CA LYS A 665 -7.53 -36.67 3.81
C LYS A 665 -8.95 -36.57 4.36
N GLU A 666 -9.79 -37.61 4.20
CA GLU A 666 -11.18 -37.57 4.70
C GLU A 666 -11.23 -37.52 6.23
N THR A 667 -10.31 -38.22 6.90
CA THR A 667 -10.13 -38.15 8.36
C THR A 667 -9.75 -36.74 8.81
N LEU A 668 -8.86 -36.06 8.09
CA LEU A 668 -8.49 -34.67 8.36
C LEU A 668 -9.65 -33.70 8.10
N ILE A 669 -10.42 -33.89 7.01
CA ILE A 669 -11.65 -33.11 6.75
C ILE A 669 -12.62 -33.27 7.92
N SER A 670 -12.88 -34.50 8.36
CA SER A 670 -13.78 -34.80 9.48
C SER A 670 -13.29 -34.16 10.79
N TYR A 671 -12.00 -34.30 11.12
CA TYR A 671 -11.39 -33.68 12.29
C TYR A 671 -11.55 -32.16 12.30
N LEU A 672 -11.14 -31.48 11.22
CA LEU A 672 -11.28 -30.02 11.10
C LEU A 672 -12.74 -29.57 11.19
N THR A 673 -13.66 -30.35 10.61
CA THR A 673 -15.10 -30.07 10.65
C THR A 673 -15.64 -30.08 12.09
N GLN A 674 -15.35 -31.15 12.82
CA GLN A 674 -15.81 -31.32 14.20
C GLN A 674 -15.17 -30.28 15.13
N TYR A 675 -13.89 -29.94 14.92
CA TYR A 675 -13.19 -28.92 15.69
C TYR A 675 -13.85 -27.54 15.56
N VAL A 676 -14.14 -27.08 14.34
CA VAL A 676 -14.81 -25.77 14.12
C VAL A 676 -16.23 -25.77 14.64
N PHE A 677 -16.98 -26.86 14.43
CA PHE A 677 -18.34 -26.97 14.95
C PHE A 677 -18.39 -26.92 16.49
N ALA A 678 -17.47 -27.63 17.16
CA ALA A 678 -17.33 -27.60 18.61
C ALA A 678 -16.93 -26.22 19.15
N ALA A 679 -16.09 -25.46 18.42
CA ALA A 679 -15.75 -24.09 18.79
C ALA A 679 -16.94 -23.12 18.60
N PHE A 680 -17.68 -23.21 17.50
CA PHE A 680 -18.71 -22.23 17.14
C PHE A 680 -20.04 -22.44 17.85
N LYS A 681 -20.47 -23.70 18.04
CA LYS A 681 -21.79 -24.03 18.61
C LYS A 681 -22.05 -23.43 20.00
N PRO A 682 -21.12 -23.45 20.97
CA PRO A 682 -21.33 -22.82 22.28
C PRO A 682 -21.50 -21.28 22.24
N GLN A 683 -21.15 -20.64 21.12
CA GLN A 683 -21.24 -19.19 20.92
C GLN A 683 -22.45 -18.77 20.07
N ASP A 684 -23.34 -19.71 19.70
CA ASP A 684 -24.43 -19.52 18.71
C ASP A 684 -23.93 -18.94 17.35
N ARG A 685 -22.68 -19.28 16.97
CA ARG A 685 -22.06 -18.78 15.73
C ARG A 685 -22.48 -19.64 14.53
N LYS A 686 -23.45 -19.11 13.77
CA LYS A 686 -24.00 -19.73 12.56
C LYS A 686 -23.27 -19.26 11.31
N HIS A 687 -23.16 -20.15 10.32
CA HIS A 687 -22.58 -19.84 9.01
C HIS A 687 -23.63 -19.18 8.10
N VAL A 688 -23.16 -18.34 7.17
CA VAL A 688 -23.99 -17.73 6.12
C VAL A 688 -23.70 -18.39 4.77
N LYS A 689 -24.74 -18.82 4.07
CA LYS A 689 -24.66 -19.42 2.74
C LYS A 689 -25.63 -18.70 1.80
N ASN A 690 -25.14 -18.21 0.66
CA ASN A 690 -25.93 -17.46 -0.32
C ASN A 690 -26.72 -16.27 0.30
N GLY A 691 -26.15 -15.62 1.32
CA GLY A 691 -26.78 -14.51 2.05
C GLY A 691 -27.82 -14.92 3.12
N GLN A 692 -28.05 -16.22 3.34
CA GLN A 692 -28.96 -16.73 4.36
C GLN A 692 -28.17 -17.35 5.53
N ILE A 693 -28.58 -17.07 6.76
CA ILE A 693 -28.05 -17.72 7.97
C ILE A 693 -28.55 -19.17 8.00
N LEU A 694 -27.64 -20.11 8.24
CA LEU A 694 -27.99 -21.52 8.41
C LEU A 694 -28.47 -21.73 9.85
N GLU A 695 -29.74 -22.10 10.02
CA GLU A 695 -30.37 -22.22 11.33
C GLU A 695 -30.21 -23.60 11.99
N SER A 696 -30.05 -24.68 11.20
CA SER A 696 -29.89 -26.02 11.76
C SER A 696 -28.43 -26.43 11.95
N ASP A 697 -28.17 -27.22 13.00
CA ASP A 697 -26.87 -27.86 13.26
C ASP A 697 -26.37 -28.66 12.05
N SER A 698 -27.29 -29.38 11.37
CA SER A 698 -26.96 -30.24 10.23
C SER A 698 -26.47 -29.43 9.02
N GLU A 699 -27.14 -28.32 8.69
CA GLU A 699 -26.73 -27.43 7.61
C GLU A 699 -25.41 -26.72 7.93
N ASN A 700 -25.22 -26.27 9.18
CA ASN A 700 -23.95 -25.69 9.63
C ASN A 700 -22.80 -26.70 9.51
N LEU A 701 -22.98 -27.93 10.01
CA LEU A 701 -21.97 -28.98 9.95
C LEU A 701 -21.62 -29.36 8.49
N ALA A 702 -22.62 -29.44 7.61
CA ALA A 702 -22.42 -29.70 6.18
C ALA A 702 -21.65 -28.56 5.49
N GLU A 703 -21.92 -27.29 5.82
CA GLU A 703 -21.21 -26.15 5.26
C GLU A 703 -19.78 -26.04 5.81
N ILE A 704 -19.57 -26.31 7.10
CA ILE A 704 -18.22 -26.43 7.68
C ILE A 704 -17.45 -27.55 6.98
N LYS A 705 -18.05 -28.72 6.72
CA LYS A 705 -17.40 -29.80 5.97
C LYS A 705 -16.99 -29.37 4.58
N ARG A 706 -17.86 -28.64 3.86
CA ARG A 706 -17.54 -28.06 2.54
C ARG A 706 -16.35 -27.10 2.61
N LEU A 707 -16.30 -26.24 3.62
CA LEU A 707 -15.20 -25.29 3.84
C LEU A 707 -13.90 -26.00 4.24
N ALA A 708 -13.95 -27.05 5.07
CA ALA A 708 -12.79 -27.86 5.46
C ALA A 708 -12.19 -28.60 4.26
N THR A 709 -13.03 -29.16 3.38
CA THR A 709 -12.60 -29.74 2.10
C THR A 709 -11.88 -28.71 1.23
N GLN A 710 -12.48 -27.52 1.03
CA GLN A 710 -11.87 -26.43 0.26
C GLN A 710 -10.55 -25.93 0.88
N PHE A 711 -10.47 -25.90 2.22
CA PHE A 711 -9.26 -25.55 2.95
C PHE A 711 -8.13 -26.54 2.66
N ILE A 712 -8.37 -27.85 2.85
CA ILE A 712 -7.36 -28.89 2.65
C ILE A 712 -6.93 -29.01 1.18
N GLU A 713 -7.89 -28.97 0.24
CA GLU A 713 -7.61 -29.20 -1.18
C GLU A 713 -6.90 -28.03 -1.87
N SER A 714 -7.21 -26.79 -1.47
CA SER A 714 -6.76 -25.59 -2.18
C SER A 714 -5.94 -24.64 -1.32
N LYS A 715 -6.46 -24.25 -0.14
CA LYS A 715 -5.88 -23.16 0.67
C LYS A 715 -4.68 -23.57 1.50
N LEU A 716 -4.64 -24.81 2.01
CA LEU A 716 -3.59 -25.28 2.91
C LEU A 716 -2.20 -25.22 2.26
N THR A 717 -2.07 -25.52 0.97
CA THR A 717 -0.81 -25.41 0.22
C THR A 717 -0.35 -23.95 0.09
N LEU A 718 -1.29 -23.02 -0.10
CA LEU A 718 -1.02 -21.58 -0.15
C LEU A 718 -0.62 -21.03 1.24
N TYR A 719 -1.37 -21.37 2.29
CA TYR A 719 -1.08 -20.97 3.67
C TYR A 719 0.20 -21.62 4.22
N THR A 720 0.57 -22.80 3.73
CA THR A 720 1.89 -23.43 3.89
C THR A 720 3.00 -22.60 3.25
N ALA A 721 2.82 -22.14 2.01
CA ALA A 721 3.82 -21.32 1.31
C ALA A 721 3.97 -19.92 1.93
N LEU A 722 2.87 -19.37 2.47
CA LEU A 722 2.85 -18.15 3.28
C LEU A 722 3.38 -18.38 4.71
N ALA A 723 3.69 -19.61 5.10
CA ALA A 723 4.12 -20.04 6.45
C ALA A 723 3.19 -19.56 7.59
N ILE A 724 1.88 -19.54 7.32
CA ILE A 724 0.80 -19.38 8.30
C ILE A 724 0.45 -20.73 8.93
N CYS A 725 0.37 -21.76 8.07
CA CYS A 725 0.37 -23.17 8.46
C CYS A 725 1.78 -23.74 8.39
#